data_AF-A9GYA8-F1
#
_entry.id   AF-A9GYA8-F1
#
_cell.length_a   1.000
_cell.length_b   1.000
_cell.length_c   1.000
_cell.angle_alpha   90.00
_cell.angle_beta   90.00
_cell.angle_gamma   90.00
#
_symmetry.space_group_name_H-M   'P 1'
#
loop_
_entity.id
_entity.type
_entity.pdbx_description
1 polymer ?
#
loop_
_entity_poly.entity_id
_entity_poly.type
_entity_poly.pdbx_seq_one_letter_code
_entity_poly.pdbx_strand_id
1 'polypeptide(L)'
;MDLHWRWLFVVVPALMGSLEACDVGPWESELTVDSEVQSGGASQKRLPAGASCSCDADCDGEAAVCMLGICMQRAEGLCTAPNSEQGCAPGSRCFNTDILTDSGVCYPLYDPETCDGVQSRHGLCSPRRGGGCNAACGAACAEDTAGAGGIGAACDADEACSLRGATCYRDEDPSAPNGWVEGYCLAFDCESDDECGPGAGCFPAAEGGSPVCLSTCGSDLDCRPGYVCHTVDGEGRSACFAGCDGASTCPEGTTCLGELCVSDDVACSPDVPSGWCPEGSSCDGGACRKGPSACGAEGDALEPNDDLGAAVTAPMGVTRDLTLCEGDEDWFKIVVPERTIVRVGIRFRQAAGDIDLVVYDGVGRLLGARNGAQYPYAYRDQETDTEFYGFYSERGGAEYFVRVVGHDGAQNVYGLDVTSTPYVDGPSCVDAGFSFDECAGFGERGGGLLPFPFPDPDDLVVGGGYIWETFSNYRFARRELIMLVRDALAETLRAFPGTTPLSLIDVCQINGVTPGYDVDSPRHPESTHDQGGNIDIAYFQTDGSNDGEIICGDGSKHEDGYCSSAAKRKHIVDLEREAFFMARLFRSPRTRVIGVDKVIAPFLSRTAAQLNALPARDPRKITDDELASFSDRMAYGEGWPYHHHHIHLSMNWWPKKTAAGGGSPEASFAAPPAIHRSPALAAEQRMVWPPRPAIVR
;
A
#
# COMPACT_ATOMS: atom_id res chain seq x y z
N MET A 1 -54.18 27.79 50.90
CA MET A 1 -53.90 28.57 52.11
C MET A 1 -52.57 29.27 51.88
N ASP A 2 -52.64 30.60 52.01
CA ASP A 2 -51.58 31.63 52.09
C ASP A 2 -50.60 31.79 50.91
N LEU A 3 -50.78 32.77 50.00
CA LEU A 3 -50.54 34.25 50.10
C LEU A 3 -49.05 34.60 50.37
N HIS A 4 -48.36 35.44 49.58
CA HIS A 4 -48.68 36.86 49.35
C HIS A 4 -47.92 37.49 48.14
N TRP A 5 -48.66 38.22 47.28
CA TRP A 5 -48.48 39.61 46.77
C TRP A 5 -47.18 40.02 46.00
N ARG A 6 -47.18 40.90 44.96
CA ARG A 6 -47.98 42.09 44.64
C ARG A 6 -47.85 42.46 43.14
N TRP A 7 -48.94 42.96 42.56
CA TRP A 7 -49.02 43.64 41.25
C TRP A 7 -48.69 45.14 41.39
N LEU A 8 -48.23 45.81 40.32
CA LEU A 8 -48.86 47.04 39.81
C LEU A 8 -48.44 47.37 38.36
N PHE A 9 -49.47 47.59 37.53
CA PHE A 9 -49.49 48.21 36.21
C PHE A 9 -49.00 49.66 36.22
N VAL A 10 -48.43 50.15 35.09
CA VAL A 10 -48.82 51.45 34.49
C VAL A 10 -48.74 51.37 32.96
N VAL A 11 -49.83 51.79 32.33
CA VAL A 11 -50.14 52.01 30.90
C VAL A 11 -49.52 53.35 30.44
N VAL A 12 -49.31 53.58 29.13
CA VAL A 12 -49.66 54.83 28.35
C VAL A 12 -48.90 54.89 27.00
N PRO A 13 -49.47 55.52 25.95
CA PRO A 13 -49.41 55.07 24.55
C PRO A 13 -48.58 55.94 23.59
N ALA A 14 -48.65 55.55 22.32
CA ALA A 14 -48.16 56.12 21.06
C ALA A 14 -48.02 57.65 20.95
N LEU A 15 -47.00 58.09 20.18
CA LEU A 15 -47.01 59.30 19.34
C LEU A 15 -45.81 59.34 18.36
N MET A 16 -46.15 59.41 17.06
CA MET A 16 -45.61 60.24 15.96
C MET A 16 -44.11 60.54 15.79
N GLY A 17 -43.65 60.34 14.53
CA GLY A 17 -42.65 61.15 13.79
C GLY A 17 -41.20 61.10 14.30
N SER A 18 -40.16 61.21 13.50
CA SER A 18 -39.97 61.63 12.11
C SER A 18 -38.63 61.08 11.64
N LEU A 19 -38.45 61.04 10.33
CA LEU A 19 -37.20 60.78 9.62
C LEU A 19 -36.06 61.68 10.10
N GLU A 20 -34.85 61.14 10.13
CA GLU A 20 -33.63 61.85 9.72
C GLU A 20 -32.60 60.84 9.19
N ALA A 21 -32.04 61.18 8.04
CA ALA A 21 -31.12 60.42 7.20
C ALA A 21 -29.66 60.78 7.50
N CYS A 22 -28.72 59.94 7.06
CA CYS A 22 -27.32 60.21 6.64
C CYS A 22 -26.79 58.87 6.09
N ASP A 23 -26.03 58.70 5.01
CA ASP A 23 -25.59 59.54 3.89
C ASP A 23 -24.85 58.53 2.97
N VAL A 24 -25.14 58.46 1.66
CA VAL A 24 -24.34 57.70 0.69
C VAL A 24 -23.91 58.64 -0.42
N GLY A 25 -22.59 58.80 -0.55
CA GLY A 25 -21.97 59.62 -1.59
C GLY A 25 -22.05 58.96 -2.97
N PRO A 26 -22.01 59.78 -4.04
CA PRO A 26 -22.51 59.42 -5.36
C PRO A 26 -21.41 58.82 -6.24
N TRP A 27 -21.79 58.17 -7.35
CA TRP A 27 -21.30 58.48 -8.71
C TRP A 27 -22.42 58.19 -9.71
N GLU A 28 -22.77 59.25 -10.44
CA GLU A 28 -23.72 59.29 -11.55
C GLU A 28 -23.13 58.62 -12.80
N SER A 29 -23.96 57.94 -13.57
CA SER A 29 -24.16 58.36 -14.96
C SER A 29 -25.56 57.97 -15.43
N GLU A 30 -26.24 58.99 -15.93
CA GLU A 30 -27.60 59.03 -16.42
C GLU A 30 -27.81 58.08 -17.61
N LEU A 31 -29.00 57.48 -17.68
CA LEU A 31 -29.85 57.55 -18.87
C LEU A 31 -31.32 57.38 -18.47
N THR A 32 -32.13 58.23 -19.06
CA THR A 32 -33.46 58.68 -18.65
C THR A 32 -34.59 57.70 -18.97
N VAL A 33 -35.44 57.51 -17.95
CA VAL A 33 -36.91 57.50 -17.94
C VAL A 33 -37.62 57.33 -19.28
N ASP A 34 -38.40 56.25 -19.39
CA ASP A 34 -39.84 56.42 -19.65
C ASP A 34 -40.64 55.43 -18.80
N SER A 35 -41.54 56.02 -18.01
CA SER A 35 -42.45 55.35 -17.10
C SER A 35 -43.75 55.03 -17.81
N GLU A 36 -44.09 53.74 -17.92
CA GLU A 36 -45.48 53.31 -17.83
C GLU A 36 -45.60 52.32 -16.67
N VAL A 37 -46.09 52.85 -15.54
CA VAL A 37 -46.69 52.04 -14.49
C VAL A 37 -47.98 51.47 -15.07
N GLN A 38 -47.91 50.25 -15.60
CA GLN A 38 -49.06 49.37 -15.67
C GLN A 38 -49.13 48.61 -14.35
N SER A 39 -50.12 48.97 -13.54
CA SER A 39 -50.65 48.12 -12.48
C SER A 39 -51.22 46.84 -13.11
N GLY A 40 -50.36 45.87 -13.36
CA GLY A 40 -50.72 44.49 -13.63
C GLY A 40 -50.20 43.64 -12.49
N GLY A 41 -51.09 43.07 -11.69
CA GLY A 41 -50.72 41.95 -10.83
C GLY A 41 -50.31 40.78 -11.72
N ALA A 42 -49.02 40.67 -12.03
CA ALA A 42 -48.47 39.45 -12.59
C ALA A 42 -48.42 38.43 -11.46
N SER A 43 -49.26 37.41 -11.51
CA SER A 43 -48.94 36.15 -10.84
C SER A 43 -47.52 35.78 -11.29
N GLN A 44 -46.55 35.74 -10.38
CA GLN A 44 -45.26 35.14 -10.69
C GLN A 44 -45.54 33.77 -11.32
N LYS A 45 -44.96 33.54 -12.49
CA LYS A 45 -45.10 32.27 -13.20
C LYS A 45 -44.46 31.22 -12.30
N ARG A 46 -45.27 30.41 -11.64
CA ARG A 46 -44.79 29.35 -10.75
C ARG A 46 -43.90 28.40 -11.54
N LEU A 47 -42.86 27.89 -10.87
CA LEU A 47 -41.75 27.17 -11.45
C LEU A 47 -42.06 25.66 -11.50
N PRO A 48 -41.70 24.97 -12.59
CA PRO A 48 -41.95 23.54 -12.73
C PRO A 48 -41.07 22.72 -11.78
N ALA A 49 -41.40 21.44 -11.62
CA ALA A 49 -40.54 20.51 -10.89
C ALA A 49 -39.15 20.43 -11.54
N GLY A 50 -38.09 20.47 -10.73
CA GLY A 50 -36.69 20.52 -11.17
C GLY A 50 -36.09 21.92 -11.22
N ALA A 51 -36.88 22.98 -11.19
CA ALA A 51 -36.39 24.36 -11.22
C ALA A 51 -35.98 24.90 -9.83
N SER A 52 -35.06 25.86 -9.78
CA SER A 52 -34.60 26.50 -8.55
C SER A 52 -35.70 27.32 -7.87
N CYS A 53 -35.85 27.19 -6.56
CA CYS A 53 -36.85 27.90 -5.76
C CYS A 53 -36.26 28.45 -4.47
N SER A 54 -36.91 29.47 -3.92
CA SER A 54 -36.58 30.00 -2.59
C SER A 54 -37.64 29.66 -1.54
N CYS A 55 -38.91 29.54 -1.92
CA CYS A 55 -40.05 29.21 -1.07
C CYS A 55 -40.97 28.17 -1.73
N ASP A 56 -41.81 27.47 -0.96
CA ASP A 56 -42.79 26.52 -1.50
C ASP A 56 -43.76 27.18 -2.51
N ALA A 57 -44.08 28.46 -2.28
CA ALA A 57 -44.98 29.24 -3.13
C ALA A 57 -44.42 29.53 -4.53
N ASP A 58 -43.11 29.37 -4.73
CA ASP A 58 -42.46 29.56 -6.03
C ASP A 58 -42.78 28.41 -6.98
N CYS A 59 -43.15 27.25 -6.47
CA CYS A 59 -43.31 26.01 -7.22
C CYS A 59 -44.76 25.78 -7.71
N ASP A 60 -44.92 25.24 -8.91
CA ASP A 60 -46.22 25.03 -9.54
C ASP A 60 -46.80 23.63 -9.23
N GLY A 61 -48.05 23.60 -8.76
CA GLY A 61 -48.81 22.38 -8.45
C GLY A 61 -49.48 22.41 -7.06
N GLU A 62 -50.51 21.59 -6.86
CA GLU A 62 -51.27 21.54 -5.58
C GLU A 62 -50.49 20.87 -4.44
N ALA A 63 -49.45 20.09 -4.76
CA ALA A 63 -48.57 19.40 -3.81
C ALA A 63 -47.10 19.84 -3.96
N ALA A 64 -46.87 21.02 -4.54
CA ALA A 64 -45.52 21.51 -4.81
C ALA A 64 -44.81 21.91 -3.51
N VAL A 65 -43.52 21.58 -3.42
CA VAL A 65 -42.66 21.88 -2.28
C VAL A 65 -41.30 22.32 -2.76
N CYS A 66 -40.74 23.36 -2.16
CA CYS A 66 -39.37 23.78 -2.41
C CYS A 66 -38.44 22.93 -1.54
N MET A 67 -37.96 21.84 -2.11
CA MET A 67 -37.09 20.87 -1.44
C MET A 67 -35.64 21.30 -1.61
N LEU A 68 -35.02 21.81 -0.55
CA LEU A 68 -33.60 22.20 -0.55
C LEU A 68 -33.18 23.10 -1.72
N GLY A 69 -34.07 23.99 -2.18
CA GLY A 69 -33.78 24.92 -3.28
C GLY A 69 -34.25 24.46 -4.65
N ILE A 70 -34.88 23.29 -4.78
CA ILE A 70 -35.45 22.80 -6.04
C ILE A 70 -36.95 22.49 -5.87
N CYS A 71 -37.76 22.91 -6.84
CA CYS A 71 -39.18 22.59 -6.89
C CYS A 71 -39.40 21.09 -7.08
N MET A 72 -40.13 20.48 -6.15
CA MET A 72 -40.53 19.07 -6.15
C MET A 72 -42.03 18.95 -5.91
N GLN A 73 -42.54 17.72 -5.90
CA GLN A 73 -43.92 17.42 -5.49
C GLN A 73 -43.93 16.42 -4.34
N ARG A 74 -44.84 16.61 -3.37
CA ARG A 74 -45.15 15.58 -2.38
C ARG A 74 -45.87 14.42 -3.06
N ALA A 75 -45.53 13.20 -2.65
CA ALA A 75 -46.25 12.00 -3.03
C ALA A 75 -47.62 11.93 -2.33
N GLU A 76 -48.52 11.09 -2.83
CA GLU A 76 -49.85 10.85 -2.24
C GLU A 76 -49.79 10.26 -0.81
N GLY A 77 -48.62 9.79 -0.37
CA GLY A 77 -48.33 9.27 0.96
C GLY A 77 -46.84 8.89 1.09
N LEU A 78 -46.47 8.13 2.12
CA LEU A 78 -45.13 7.54 2.21
C LEU A 78 -44.90 6.54 1.07
N CYS A 79 -43.71 6.57 0.48
CA CYS A 79 -43.31 5.66 -0.58
C CYS A 79 -43.25 4.24 -0.02
N THR A 80 -43.91 3.30 -0.71
CA THR A 80 -43.92 1.87 -0.37
C THR A 80 -42.59 1.20 -0.66
N ALA A 81 -41.84 1.74 -1.62
CA ALA A 81 -40.46 1.36 -1.94
C ALA A 81 -39.70 2.59 -2.48
N PRO A 82 -38.39 2.72 -2.20
CA PRO A 82 -37.57 3.76 -2.79
C PRO A 82 -37.52 3.61 -4.32
N ASN A 83 -37.36 4.73 -5.03
CA ASN A 83 -37.28 4.78 -6.48
C ASN A 83 -38.51 4.18 -7.21
N SER A 84 -39.70 4.30 -6.62
CA SER A 84 -40.94 3.78 -7.20
C SER A 84 -41.74 4.85 -7.94
N GLU A 85 -42.52 4.48 -8.95
CA GLU A 85 -43.47 5.39 -9.60
C GLU A 85 -44.78 5.57 -8.80
N GLN A 86 -44.99 4.72 -7.79
CA GLN A 86 -46.23 4.66 -7.05
C GLN A 86 -46.41 5.89 -6.15
N GLY A 87 -47.55 6.58 -6.29
CA GLY A 87 -47.85 7.79 -5.52
C GLY A 87 -47.25 9.08 -6.09
N CYS A 88 -46.60 9.02 -7.25
CA CYS A 88 -46.06 10.17 -7.98
C CYS A 88 -46.64 10.29 -9.39
N ALA A 89 -46.56 11.48 -9.98
CA ALA A 89 -46.91 11.69 -11.38
C ALA A 89 -45.96 10.92 -12.33
N PRO A 90 -46.43 10.52 -13.54
CA PRO A 90 -45.58 9.87 -14.52
C PRO A 90 -44.34 10.70 -14.86
N GLY A 91 -43.17 10.05 -14.90
CA GLY A 91 -41.89 10.74 -15.11
C GLY A 91 -41.19 11.18 -13.82
N SER A 92 -41.72 10.81 -12.66
CA SER A 92 -41.08 11.01 -11.35
C SER A 92 -40.89 9.69 -10.59
N ARG A 93 -40.06 9.74 -9.55
CA ARG A 93 -39.75 8.62 -8.64
C ARG A 93 -39.90 9.05 -7.18
N CYS A 94 -40.53 8.22 -6.37
CA CYS A 94 -40.86 8.45 -4.97
C CYS A 94 -39.70 8.04 -4.06
N PHE A 95 -39.28 8.93 -3.16
CA PHE A 95 -38.37 8.65 -2.04
C PHE A 95 -38.92 9.20 -0.73
N ASN A 96 -38.77 8.45 0.36
CA ASN A 96 -39.03 8.98 1.70
C ASN A 96 -37.81 9.78 2.16
N THR A 97 -38.04 10.90 2.86
CA THR A 97 -36.99 11.74 3.43
C THR A 97 -37.22 11.92 4.94
N ASP A 98 -36.19 12.27 5.68
CA ASP A 98 -36.28 12.65 7.09
C ASP A 98 -36.84 14.07 7.28
N ILE A 99 -36.70 14.93 6.26
CA ILE A 99 -37.25 16.30 6.22
C ILE A 99 -38.78 16.27 6.17
N LEU A 100 -39.38 15.39 5.36
CA LEU A 100 -40.82 15.22 5.24
C LEU A 100 -41.25 13.86 5.78
N THR A 101 -41.45 13.80 7.09
CA THR A 101 -41.79 12.55 7.80
C THR A 101 -43.21 12.03 7.54
N ASP A 102 -44.09 12.86 6.96
CA ASP A 102 -45.51 12.55 6.74
C ASP A 102 -45.86 12.15 5.29
N SER A 103 -44.93 12.34 4.34
CA SER A 103 -45.15 12.05 2.92
C SER A 103 -43.83 11.82 2.18
N GLY A 104 -43.83 10.97 1.15
CA GLY A 104 -42.70 10.89 0.22
C GLY A 104 -42.54 12.13 -0.67
N VAL A 105 -41.42 12.20 -1.38
CA VAL A 105 -41.07 13.25 -2.35
C VAL A 105 -40.90 12.65 -3.73
N CYS A 106 -41.47 13.29 -4.74
CA CYS A 106 -41.44 12.89 -6.14
C CYS A 106 -40.34 13.65 -6.88
N TYR A 107 -39.27 12.94 -7.23
CA TYR A 107 -38.13 13.45 -7.97
C TYR A 107 -38.36 13.26 -9.47
N PRO A 108 -38.33 14.32 -10.30
CA PRO A 108 -38.46 14.16 -11.74
C PRO A 108 -37.20 13.52 -12.33
N LEU A 109 -37.32 12.91 -13.52
CA LEU A 109 -36.15 12.47 -14.28
C LEU A 109 -35.21 13.65 -14.56
N TYR A 110 -33.90 13.39 -14.53
CA TYR A 110 -32.91 14.41 -14.80
C TYR A 110 -32.91 14.77 -16.28
N ASP A 111 -33.05 16.07 -16.56
CA ASP A 111 -32.87 16.67 -17.86
C ASP A 111 -32.06 17.97 -17.67
N PRO A 112 -30.86 18.10 -18.24
CA PRO A 112 -30.00 19.27 -18.04
C PRO A 112 -30.61 20.58 -18.58
N GLU A 113 -31.64 20.53 -19.42
CA GLU A 113 -32.35 21.73 -19.90
C GLU A 113 -33.42 22.25 -18.92
N THR A 114 -33.88 21.40 -17.99
CA THR A 114 -35.02 21.73 -17.11
C THR A 114 -34.77 21.50 -15.62
N CYS A 115 -33.70 20.78 -15.28
CA CYS A 115 -33.25 20.55 -13.92
C CYS A 115 -32.18 21.57 -13.55
N ASP A 116 -32.53 22.53 -12.68
CA ASP A 116 -31.57 23.42 -12.04
C ASP A 116 -30.82 22.74 -10.87
N GLY A 117 -31.22 21.51 -10.53
CA GLY A 117 -30.56 20.62 -9.59
C GLY A 117 -29.40 19.82 -10.20
N VAL A 118 -29.15 18.63 -9.68
CA VAL A 118 -28.09 17.70 -10.11
C VAL A 118 -28.66 16.35 -10.50
N GLN A 119 -27.97 15.63 -11.38
CA GLN A 119 -28.32 14.26 -11.70
C GLN A 119 -27.90 13.34 -10.57
N SER A 120 -28.83 12.56 -10.02
CA SER A 120 -28.51 11.47 -9.09
C SER A 120 -28.19 10.16 -9.81
N ARG A 121 -27.66 9.17 -9.08
CA ARG A 121 -27.41 7.79 -9.52
C ARG A 121 -28.63 7.07 -10.11
N HIS A 122 -29.83 7.53 -9.79
CA HIS A 122 -31.09 6.98 -10.32
C HIS A 122 -31.56 7.69 -11.60
N GLY A 123 -30.76 8.62 -12.14
CA GLY A 123 -31.11 9.43 -13.31
C GLY A 123 -32.18 10.48 -13.01
N LEU A 124 -32.24 10.99 -11.78
CA LEU A 124 -33.28 11.91 -11.29
C LEU A 124 -32.69 13.28 -10.97
N CYS A 125 -33.50 14.33 -11.14
CA CYS A 125 -33.18 15.69 -10.73
C CYS A 125 -33.27 15.80 -9.21
N SER A 126 -32.12 15.98 -8.56
CA SER A 126 -31.98 16.09 -7.10
C SER A 126 -31.47 17.49 -6.70
N PRO A 127 -31.85 18.01 -5.53
CA PRO A 127 -31.32 19.27 -5.04
C PRO A 127 -29.84 19.15 -4.61
N ARG A 128 -29.11 20.27 -4.63
CA ARG A 128 -27.82 20.41 -3.92
C ARG A 128 -28.08 20.96 -2.53
N ARG A 129 -27.60 20.28 -1.49
CA ARG A 129 -27.68 20.79 -0.12
C ARG A 129 -26.93 22.13 -0.02
N GLY A 130 -27.56 23.16 0.55
CA GLY A 130 -27.05 24.54 0.60
C GLY A 130 -27.51 25.48 -0.54
N GLY A 131 -28.31 24.99 -1.49
CA GLY A 131 -28.74 25.70 -2.71
C GLY A 131 -29.84 26.77 -2.59
N GLY A 132 -29.92 27.54 -1.49
CA GLY A 132 -30.62 28.83 -1.52
C GLY A 132 -32.15 28.86 -1.27
N CYS A 133 -32.75 27.83 -0.66
CA CYS A 133 -34.11 27.97 -0.14
C CYS A 133 -34.17 28.61 1.25
N ASN A 134 -35.23 29.37 1.51
CA ASN A 134 -35.43 30.12 2.73
C ASN A 134 -36.33 29.31 3.69
N ALA A 135 -35.74 28.87 4.81
CA ALA A 135 -36.44 28.08 5.83
C ALA A 135 -37.64 28.80 6.48
N ALA A 136 -37.79 30.11 6.32
CA ALA A 136 -38.97 30.84 6.79
C ALA A 136 -40.23 30.59 5.94
N CYS A 137 -40.09 30.05 4.73
CA CYS A 137 -41.18 29.89 3.76
C CYS A 137 -41.13 28.59 2.93
N GLY A 138 -40.09 27.76 3.08
CA GLY A 138 -39.99 26.43 2.49
C GLY A 138 -40.07 25.35 3.56
N ALA A 139 -41.14 24.56 3.57
CA ALA A 139 -41.39 23.54 4.58
C ALA A 139 -40.38 22.36 4.54
N ALA A 140 -39.60 22.26 3.47
CA ALA A 140 -38.58 21.23 3.27
C ALA A 140 -37.17 21.80 3.06
N CYS A 141 -36.91 22.98 3.64
CA CYS A 141 -35.57 23.54 3.75
C CYS A 141 -34.89 23.00 5.01
N ALA A 142 -33.89 22.14 4.84
CA ALA A 142 -33.00 21.73 5.93
C ALA A 142 -31.68 22.48 5.84
N GLU A 143 -31.21 23.02 6.96
CA GLU A 143 -29.80 23.34 7.16
C GLU A 143 -29.01 22.03 7.30
N ASP A 144 -27.71 22.07 7.03
CA ASP A 144 -26.83 20.89 7.11
C ASP A 144 -27.03 20.15 8.44
N THR A 145 -27.40 18.87 8.40
CA THR A 145 -27.79 18.09 9.59
C THR A 145 -26.62 17.77 10.52
N ALA A 146 -25.39 17.88 10.05
CA ALA A 146 -24.20 17.84 10.89
C ALA A 146 -23.97 19.23 11.48
N GLY A 147 -24.45 19.46 12.71
CA GLY A 147 -24.05 20.65 13.47
C GLY A 147 -22.51 20.74 13.52
N ALA A 148 -21.94 21.94 13.47
CA ALA A 148 -20.50 22.14 13.43
C ALA A 148 -19.78 21.28 14.48
N GLY A 149 -18.87 20.42 14.03
CA GLY A 149 -18.10 19.48 14.86
C GLY A 149 -18.85 18.22 15.35
N GLY A 150 -20.11 18.00 14.99
CA GLY A 150 -20.81 16.73 15.25
C GLY A 150 -20.19 15.56 14.46
N ILE A 151 -20.61 14.33 14.77
CA ILE A 151 -20.25 13.17 13.95
C ILE A 151 -20.71 13.39 12.51
N GLY A 152 -19.79 13.17 11.57
CA GLY A 152 -19.92 13.46 10.14
C GLY A 152 -19.78 14.91 9.70
N ALA A 153 -19.41 15.82 10.62
CA ALA A 153 -18.98 17.16 10.25
C ALA A 153 -17.59 17.16 9.60
N ALA A 154 -17.33 18.21 8.80
CA ALA A 154 -16.01 18.52 8.27
C ALA A 154 -15.02 18.85 9.38
N CYS A 155 -13.77 18.45 9.18
CA CYS A 155 -12.70 18.68 10.13
C CYS A 155 -11.34 18.70 9.43
N ASP A 156 -10.44 19.52 9.96
CA ASP A 156 -9.03 19.55 9.57
C ASP A 156 -8.11 18.99 10.67
N ALA A 157 -8.63 18.88 11.90
CA ALA A 157 -7.98 18.32 13.07
C ALA A 157 -9.01 17.75 14.07
N ASP A 158 -8.55 16.89 14.99
CA ASP A 158 -9.39 16.23 16.00
C ASP A 158 -10.14 17.23 16.89
N GLU A 159 -9.55 18.40 17.16
CA GLU A 159 -10.16 19.44 18.00
C GLU A 159 -11.39 20.09 17.36
N ALA A 160 -11.58 19.94 16.04
CA ALA A 160 -12.79 20.39 15.36
C ALA A 160 -14.01 19.50 15.69
N CYS A 161 -13.77 18.28 16.20
CA CYS A 161 -14.83 17.35 16.56
C CYS A 161 -15.29 17.60 18.01
N SER A 162 -16.59 17.89 18.15
CA SER A 162 -17.26 18.26 19.39
C SER A 162 -17.58 17.07 20.29
N LEU A 163 -17.69 15.85 19.74
CA LEU A 163 -17.85 14.65 20.54
C LEU A 163 -16.51 14.28 21.19
N ARG A 164 -16.53 14.08 22.51
CA ARG A 164 -15.31 13.81 23.27
C ARG A 164 -14.69 12.48 22.84
N GLY A 165 -13.45 12.53 22.35
CA GLY A 165 -12.74 11.34 21.87
C GLY A 165 -13.00 11.01 20.40
N ALA A 166 -13.77 11.85 19.69
CA ALA A 166 -13.85 11.76 18.24
C ALA A 166 -12.53 12.20 17.58
N THR A 167 -12.24 11.61 16.43
CA THR A 167 -11.05 11.83 15.62
C THR A 167 -11.46 12.32 14.24
N CYS A 168 -10.64 13.17 13.65
CA CYS A 168 -10.82 13.65 12.30
C CYS A 168 -10.20 12.66 11.30
N TYR A 169 -11.05 11.93 10.58
CA TYR A 169 -10.62 10.97 9.57
C TYR A 169 -10.47 11.66 8.21
N ARG A 170 -9.26 11.67 7.64
CA ARG A 170 -8.91 12.44 6.43
C ARG A 170 -8.40 11.55 5.31
N ASP A 171 -8.32 12.11 4.12
CA ASP A 171 -7.59 11.51 3.02
C ASP A 171 -6.08 11.74 3.22
N GLU A 172 -5.36 10.69 3.59
CA GLU A 172 -3.94 10.78 4.03
C GLU A 172 -2.93 10.35 2.96
N ASP A 173 -3.36 9.60 1.93
CA ASP A 173 -2.50 9.10 0.87
C ASP A 173 -2.96 9.58 -0.53
N PRO A 174 -2.26 10.55 -1.13
CA PRO A 174 -2.56 11.03 -2.48
C PRO A 174 -2.43 9.94 -3.56
N SER A 175 -1.71 8.85 -3.30
CA SER A 175 -1.56 7.74 -4.24
C SER A 175 -2.68 6.71 -4.12
N ALA A 176 -3.42 6.71 -3.02
CA ALA A 176 -4.56 5.85 -2.76
C ALA A 176 -5.69 6.61 -2.01
N PRO A 177 -6.36 7.57 -2.68
CA PRO A 177 -7.43 8.37 -2.10
C PRO A 177 -8.53 7.49 -1.50
N ASN A 178 -8.93 7.79 -0.27
CA ASN A 178 -9.94 7.02 0.47
C ASN A 178 -11.35 7.66 0.44
N GLY A 179 -11.47 8.81 -0.24
CA GLY A 179 -12.73 9.54 -0.41
C GLY A 179 -13.17 10.37 0.79
N TRP A 180 -12.40 10.41 1.89
CA TRP A 180 -12.72 11.21 3.08
C TRP A 180 -12.31 12.68 2.92
N VAL A 181 -12.82 13.31 1.84
CA VAL A 181 -12.54 14.71 1.49
C VAL A 181 -13.09 15.68 2.54
N GLU A 182 -12.35 16.76 2.80
CA GLU A 182 -12.63 17.75 3.85
C GLU A 182 -12.65 17.20 5.30
N GLY A 183 -12.19 15.95 5.50
CA GLY A 183 -12.10 15.26 6.79
C GLY A 183 -13.46 14.98 7.42
N TYR A 184 -13.62 13.90 8.19
CA TYR A 184 -14.90 13.47 8.76
C TYR A 184 -14.76 13.09 10.23
N CYS A 185 -15.54 13.72 11.10
CA CYS A 185 -15.54 13.40 12.52
C CYS A 185 -16.16 12.01 12.79
N LEU A 186 -15.36 11.09 13.32
CA LEU A 186 -15.76 9.73 13.73
C LEU A 186 -15.44 9.50 15.21
N ALA A 187 -16.21 8.64 15.88
CA ALA A 187 -15.86 8.14 17.21
C ALA A 187 -16.02 6.62 17.25
N PHE A 188 -15.03 5.93 17.82
CA PHE A 188 -15.02 4.48 17.94
C PHE A 188 -15.44 4.04 19.34
N ASP A 189 -15.66 2.74 19.50
CA ASP A 189 -16.01 2.06 20.76
C ASP A 189 -17.35 2.52 21.35
N CYS A 190 -18.32 2.87 20.51
CA CYS A 190 -19.68 3.14 20.98
C CYS A 190 -20.39 1.86 21.42
N GLU A 191 -21.17 1.93 22.49
CA GLU A 191 -22.03 0.82 22.95
C GLU A 191 -23.50 1.06 22.60
N SER A 192 -23.89 2.31 22.31
CA SER A 192 -25.28 2.68 22.02
C SER A 192 -25.39 3.98 21.18
N ASP A 193 -26.54 4.17 20.52
CA ASP A 193 -26.82 5.36 19.70
C ASP A 193 -26.76 6.67 20.52
N ASP A 194 -27.10 6.63 21.81
CA ASP A 194 -27.11 7.81 22.69
C ASP A 194 -25.70 8.40 22.91
N GLU A 195 -24.65 7.62 22.69
CA GLU A 195 -23.24 8.04 22.83
C GLU A 195 -22.74 8.82 21.62
N CYS A 196 -23.38 8.68 20.46
CA CYS A 196 -22.93 9.27 19.20
C CYS A 196 -23.39 10.73 19.00
N GLY A 197 -24.29 11.21 19.85
CA GLY A 197 -24.86 12.55 19.75
C GLY A 197 -25.97 12.66 18.70
N PRO A 198 -26.56 13.85 18.55
CA PRO A 198 -27.73 14.05 17.70
C PRO A 198 -27.41 13.80 16.21
N GLY A 199 -28.27 13.01 15.55
CA GLY A 199 -28.15 12.72 14.11
C GLY A 199 -27.13 11.63 13.76
N ALA A 200 -26.56 10.96 14.76
CA ALA A 200 -25.63 9.85 14.59
C ALA A 200 -26.11 8.61 15.35
N GLY A 201 -25.63 7.44 14.91
CA GLY A 201 -25.95 6.14 15.49
C GLY A 201 -24.68 5.31 15.63
N CYS A 202 -24.74 4.31 16.50
CA CYS A 202 -23.65 3.36 16.71
C CYS A 202 -23.83 2.18 15.75
N PHE A 203 -22.84 1.95 14.90
CA PHE A 203 -22.87 0.89 13.89
C PHE A 203 -21.78 -0.15 14.16
N PRO A 204 -22.05 -1.44 13.88
CA PRO A 204 -21.03 -2.48 13.97
C PRO A 204 -19.92 -2.20 12.95
N ALA A 205 -18.67 -2.49 13.32
CA ALA A 205 -17.55 -2.42 12.39
C ALA A 205 -17.48 -3.67 11.49
N ALA A 206 -16.70 -3.54 10.41
CA ALA A 206 -16.24 -4.69 9.63
C ALA A 206 -15.51 -5.72 10.51
N GLU A 207 -15.41 -6.97 10.03
CA GLU A 207 -14.98 -8.14 10.80
C GLU A 207 -13.67 -7.88 11.60
N GLY A 208 -13.80 -7.81 12.94
CA GLY A 208 -12.69 -7.58 13.87
C GLY A 208 -12.47 -6.14 14.36
N GLY A 209 -13.25 -5.16 13.88
CA GLY A 209 -13.16 -3.75 14.31
C GLY A 209 -14.06 -3.37 15.50
N SER A 210 -13.79 -2.20 16.08
CA SER A 210 -14.62 -1.58 17.12
C SER A 210 -15.83 -0.85 16.53
N PRO A 211 -17.04 -0.96 17.12
CA PRO A 211 -18.22 -0.20 16.67
C PRO A 211 -17.93 1.30 16.53
N VAL A 212 -18.59 1.96 15.58
CA VAL A 212 -18.31 3.33 15.19
C VAL A 212 -19.57 4.18 15.14
N CYS A 213 -19.47 5.41 15.65
CA CYS A 213 -20.47 6.44 15.49
C CYS A 213 -20.40 7.02 14.08
N LEU A 214 -21.50 6.89 13.34
CA LEU A 214 -21.66 7.46 12.00
C LEU A 214 -22.94 8.29 11.93
N SER A 215 -22.96 9.32 11.07
CA SER A 215 -24.18 10.09 10.81
C SER A 215 -25.21 9.17 10.16
N THR A 216 -26.41 9.11 10.75
CA THR A 216 -27.52 8.33 10.20
C THR A 216 -28.12 9.04 9.00
N CYS A 217 -28.64 8.28 8.04
CA CYS A 217 -29.30 8.83 6.86
C CYS A 217 -30.52 7.99 6.45
N GLY A 218 -31.50 8.62 5.82
CA GLY A 218 -32.57 8.01 5.05
C GLY A 218 -32.38 8.13 3.54
N SER A 219 -31.62 9.12 3.08
CA SER A 219 -31.26 9.36 1.68
C SER A 219 -29.88 10.02 1.54
N ASP A 220 -29.32 10.02 0.32
CA ASP A 220 -28.02 10.67 0.03
C ASP A 220 -28.03 12.18 0.37
N LEU A 221 -29.21 12.81 0.44
CA LEU A 221 -29.37 14.24 0.81
C LEU A 221 -29.13 14.52 2.30
N ASP A 222 -29.15 13.47 3.12
CA ASP A 222 -28.94 13.60 4.56
C ASP A 222 -27.43 13.63 4.87
N CYS A 223 -26.64 13.22 3.88
CA CYS A 223 -25.19 13.24 3.89
C CYS A 223 -24.66 14.57 3.31
N ARG A 224 -23.49 14.97 3.79
CA ARG A 224 -22.78 16.15 3.25
C ARG A 224 -22.22 15.86 1.85
N PRO A 225 -21.88 16.89 1.06
CA PRO A 225 -21.19 16.69 -0.22
C PRO A 225 -19.95 15.79 -0.08
N GLY A 226 -19.80 14.84 -1.00
CA GLY A 226 -18.77 13.80 -1.01
C GLY A 226 -19.12 12.53 -0.24
N TYR A 227 -20.37 12.41 0.23
CA TYR A 227 -20.84 11.26 1.00
C TYR A 227 -22.20 10.79 0.49
N VAL A 228 -22.42 9.47 0.55
CA VAL A 228 -23.65 8.81 0.12
C VAL A 228 -24.25 8.00 1.27
N CYS A 229 -25.56 7.82 1.22
CA CYS A 229 -26.29 7.06 2.20
C CYS A 229 -26.26 5.57 1.86
N HIS A 230 -25.60 4.79 2.72
CA HIS A 230 -25.43 3.35 2.54
C HIS A 230 -26.14 2.57 3.64
N THR A 231 -26.88 1.53 3.27
CA THR A 231 -27.52 0.62 4.24
C THR A 231 -26.47 -0.29 4.84
N VAL A 232 -26.40 -0.35 6.16
CA VAL A 232 -25.44 -1.20 6.87
C VAL A 232 -26.06 -2.59 7.04
N ASP A 233 -25.36 -3.62 6.53
CA ASP A 233 -25.81 -5.00 6.53
C ASP A 233 -26.09 -5.51 7.96
N GLY A 234 -27.18 -6.26 8.13
CA GLY A 234 -27.57 -6.87 9.40
C GLY A 234 -28.40 -5.98 10.34
N GLU A 235 -28.43 -4.66 10.12
CA GLU A 235 -29.07 -3.69 11.02
C GLU A 235 -30.35 -3.04 10.42
N GLY A 236 -30.48 -3.02 9.08
CA GLY A 236 -31.64 -2.42 8.40
C GLY A 236 -31.76 -0.89 8.55
N ARG A 237 -30.67 -0.23 8.96
CA ARG A 237 -30.50 1.23 9.07
C ARG A 237 -29.34 1.67 8.18
N SER A 238 -29.34 2.94 7.79
CA SER A 238 -28.34 3.50 6.87
C SER A 238 -27.51 4.60 7.53
N ALA A 239 -26.26 4.73 7.07
CA ALA A 239 -25.32 5.75 7.51
C ALA A 239 -24.60 6.41 6.33
N CYS A 240 -24.04 7.58 6.54
CA CYS A 240 -23.28 8.32 5.54
C CYS A 240 -21.85 7.79 5.43
N PHE A 241 -21.44 7.40 4.22
CA PHE A 241 -20.08 6.94 3.90
C PHE A 241 -19.50 7.77 2.76
N ALA A 242 -18.17 7.84 2.67
CA ALA A 242 -17.49 8.51 1.56
C ALA A 242 -18.00 7.94 0.22
N GLY A 243 -18.43 8.83 -0.66
CA GLY A 243 -18.82 8.44 -2.00
C GLY A 243 -19.51 9.52 -2.81
N CYS A 244 -19.64 9.30 -4.11
CA CYS A 244 -20.26 10.23 -5.04
C CYS A 244 -20.89 9.51 -6.23
N ASP A 245 -21.87 10.16 -6.85
CA ASP A 245 -22.48 9.69 -8.10
C ASP A 245 -22.23 10.64 -9.29
N GLY A 246 -21.62 11.80 -9.06
CA GLY A 246 -21.13 12.71 -10.08
C GLY A 246 -20.31 13.87 -9.52
N ALA A 247 -19.63 14.62 -10.39
CA ALA A 247 -18.80 15.74 -9.96
C ALA A 247 -19.57 16.79 -9.14
N SER A 248 -20.88 16.91 -9.36
CA SER A 248 -21.74 17.85 -8.65
C SER A 248 -22.11 17.46 -7.22
N THR A 249 -21.84 16.21 -6.81
CA THR A 249 -22.01 15.77 -5.43
C THR A 249 -20.74 15.89 -4.61
N CYS A 250 -19.64 16.34 -5.23
CA CYS A 250 -18.36 16.55 -4.57
C CYS A 250 -18.19 18.02 -4.14
N PRO A 251 -17.45 18.28 -3.04
CA PRO A 251 -17.09 19.64 -2.64
C PRO A 251 -16.19 20.34 -3.69
N GLU A 252 -16.08 21.66 -3.60
CA GLU A 252 -15.26 22.45 -4.53
C GLU A 252 -13.78 22.01 -4.47
N GLY A 253 -13.12 21.92 -5.64
CA GLY A 253 -11.74 21.44 -5.74
C GLY A 253 -11.59 19.91 -5.71
N THR A 254 -12.69 19.18 -5.87
CA THR A 254 -12.69 17.73 -5.97
C THR A 254 -13.57 17.24 -7.12
N THR A 255 -13.23 16.07 -7.65
CA THR A 255 -13.88 15.44 -8.80
C THR A 255 -14.32 14.03 -8.42
N CYS A 256 -15.50 13.62 -8.90
CA CYS A 256 -16.01 12.28 -8.66
C CYS A 256 -15.34 11.28 -9.62
N LEU A 257 -14.56 10.34 -9.08
CA LEU A 257 -13.89 9.27 -9.82
C LEU A 257 -14.19 7.91 -9.20
N GLY A 258 -14.83 7.03 -9.98
CA GLY A 258 -15.13 5.65 -9.58
C GLY A 258 -15.83 5.52 -8.23
N GLU A 259 -16.78 6.42 -7.99
CA GLU A 259 -17.60 6.52 -6.78
C GLU A 259 -16.96 7.23 -5.58
N LEU A 260 -15.75 7.79 -5.70
CA LEU A 260 -15.14 8.62 -4.65
C LEU A 260 -14.93 10.06 -5.11
N CYS A 261 -15.13 11.03 -4.22
CA CYS A 261 -14.63 12.38 -4.45
C CYS A 261 -13.12 12.39 -4.19
N VAL A 262 -12.36 12.84 -5.18
CA VAL A 262 -10.90 12.90 -5.15
C VAL A 262 -10.46 14.33 -5.42
N SER A 263 -9.46 14.82 -4.70
CA SER A 263 -8.89 16.16 -4.93
C SER A 263 -8.48 16.36 -6.38
N ASP A 264 -8.80 17.50 -6.98
CA ASP A 264 -8.44 17.85 -8.36
C ASP A 264 -6.91 17.85 -8.59
N ASP A 265 -6.11 18.06 -7.54
CA ASP A 265 -4.64 18.00 -7.58
C ASP A 265 -4.10 16.58 -7.80
N VAL A 266 -4.94 15.58 -7.57
CA VAL A 266 -4.59 14.15 -7.58
C VAL A 266 -5.39 13.39 -8.64
N ALA A 267 -6.65 13.77 -8.84
CA ALA A 267 -7.58 13.16 -9.78
C ALA A 267 -7.03 13.19 -11.21
N CYS A 268 -7.13 12.06 -11.92
CA CYS A 268 -6.78 12.01 -13.33
C CYS A 268 -7.54 13.07 -14.13
N SER A 269 -6.80 14.00 -14.72
CA SER A 269 -7.33 15.13 -15.48
C SER A 269 -6.32 15.57 -16.55
N PRO A 270 -6.71 16.43 -17.51
CA PRO A 270 -5.75 16.99 -18.46
C PRO A 270 -4.56 17.71 -17.80
N ASP A 271 -4.77 18.30 -16.62
CA ASP A 271 -3.76 19.01 -15.84
C ASP A 271 -2.93 18.06 -14.96
N VAL A 272 -3.47 16.88 -14.63
CA VAL A 272 -2.81 15.79 -13.89
C VAL A 272 -2.84 14.51 -14.73
N PRO A 273 -2.02 14.41 -15.81
CA PRO A 273 -2.09 13.32 -16.79
C PRO A 273 -1.58 11.97 -16.26
N SER A 274 -1.03 11.95 -15.05
CA SER A 274 -0.66 10.75 -14.30
C SER A 274 -1.46 10.60 -13.00
N GLY A 275 -2.63 11.24 -12.92
CA GLY A 275 -3.45 11.26 -11.72
C GLY A 275 -4.07 9.92 -11.39
N TRP A 276 -4.65 9.84 -10.20
CA TRP A 276 -5.28 8.64 -9.69
C TRP A 276 -6.54 8.28 -10.50
N CYS A 277 -6.76 6.98 -10.65
CA CYS A 277 -7.96 6.41 -11.26
C CYS A 277 -8.47 5.25 -10.39
N PRO A 278 -9.80 4.98 -10.44
CA PRO A 278 -10.37 3.87 -9.72
C PRO A 278 -9.85 2.52 -10.23
N GLU A 279 -10.03 1.49 -9.39
CA GLU A 279 -9.56 0.13 -9.62
C GLU A 279 -9.85 -0.38 -11.05
N GLY A 280 -8.86 -1.06 -11.64
CA GLY A 280 -8.94 -1.56 -13.02
C GLY A 280 -8.86 -0.48 -14.12
N SER A 281 -8.52 0.76 -13.79
CA SER A 281 -8.36 1.86 -14.75
C SER A 281 -7.01 2.55 -14.63
N SER A 282 -6.59 3.26 -15.69
CA SER A 282 -5.39 4.10 -15.66
C SER A 282 -5.63 5.45 -16.34
N CYS A 283 -4.87 6.46 -15.92
CA CYS A 283 -4.97 7.79 -16.48
C CYS A 283 -4.29 7.85 -17.85
N ASP A 284 -5.08 8.03 -18.91
CA ASP A 284 -4.60 8.15 -20.29
C ASP A 284 -5.14 9.44 -20.93
N GLY A 285 -4.24 10.40 -21.13
CA GLY A 285 -4.58 11.70 -21.69
C GLY A 285 -5.53 12.52 -20.80
N GLY A 286 -5.45 12.34 -19.48
CA GLY A 286 -6.30 13.03 -18.51
C GLY A 286 -7.72 12.48 -18.40
N ALA A 287 -7.94 11.24 -18.84
CA ALA A 287 -9.17 10.51 -18.63
C ALA A 287 -8.87 9.13 -18.03
N CYS A 288 -9.65 8.73 -17.03
CA CYS A 288 -9.60 7.36 -16.53
C CYS A 288 -10.16 6.42 -17.58
N ARG A 289 -9.29 5.59 -18.14
CA ARG A 289 -9.68 4.53 -19.05
C ARG A 289 -9.55 3.23 -18.30
N LYS A 290 -10.68 2.52 -18.14
CA LYS A 290 -10.62 1.06 -18.01
C LYS A 290 -9.81 0.60 -19.20
N GLY A 291 -8.74 -0.16 -18.95
CA GLY A 291 -7.95 -0.69 -20.06
C GLY A 291 -8.91 -1.33 -21.08
N PRO A 292 -8.67 -1.23 -22.40
CA PRO A 292 -9.27 -2.22 -23.29
C PRO A 292 -8.96 -3.59 -22.67
N SER A 293 -9.82 -4.60 -22.83
CA SER A 293 -9.38 -5.98 -22.59
C SER A 293 -8.06 -6.13 -23.35
N ALA A 294 -6.95 -6.17 -22.63
CA ALA A 294 -5.63 -6.08 -23.23
C ALA A 294 -5.41 -7.28 -24.17
N CYS A 295 -6.17 -8.34 -23.89
CA CYS A 295 -6.49 -9.49 -24.71
C CYS A 295 -7.21 -9.10 -26.01
N GLY A 296 -6.46 -8.66 -27.01
CA GLY A 296 -6.88 -8.76 -28.40
C GLY A 296 -7.00 -10.23 -28.83
N ALA A 297 -7.75 -10.52 -29.89
CA ALA A 297 -7.88 -11.90 -30.40
C ALA A 297 -6.56 -12.49 -30.97
N GLU A 298 -5.54 -11.67 -31.16
CA GLU A 298 -4.22 -12.04 -31.69
C GLU A 298 -3.11 -12.06 -30.63
N GLY A 299 -3.41 -11.72 -29.35
CA GLY A 299 -2.40 -11.59 -28.29
C GLY A 299 -1.53 -10.33 -28.44
N ASP A 300 -0.47 -10.25 -27.63
CA ASP A 300 0.54 -9.20 -27.72
C ASP A 300 1.68 -9.52 -28.71
N ALA A 301 2.76 -8.73 -28.69
CA ALA A 301 3.87 -8.85 -29.64
C ALA A 301 4.74 -10.11 -29.48
N LEU A 302 4.64 -10.85 -28.37
CA LEU A 302 5.41 -12.04 -28.06
C LEU A 302 4.59 -13.33 -28.09
N GLU A 303 3.33 -13.25 -28.52
CA GLU A 303 2.41 -14.37 -28.63
C GLU A 303 2.54 -15.13 -29.98
N PRO A 304 2.24 -16.44 -30.03
CA PRO A 304 1.83 -17.31 -28.91
C PRO A 304 3.02 -17.80 -28.07
N ASN A 305 2.85 -17.84 -26.76
CA ASN A 305 3.86 -18.35 -25.82
C ASN A 305 3.23 -19.14 -24.64
N ASP A 306 2.00 -19.63 -24.81
CA ASP A 306 1.07 -20.19 -23.81
C ASP A 306 1.56 -21.46 -23.06
N ASP A 307 2.69 -22.04 -23.48
CA ASP A 307 3.24 -23.25 -22.86
C ASP A 307 4.77 -23.34 -22.98
N LEU A 308 5.39 -24.19 -22.16
CA LEU A 308 6.85 -24.38 -22.12
C LEU A 308 7.47 -24.72 -23.49
N GLY A 309 6.75 -25.44 -24.36
CA GLY A 309 7.19 -25.78 -25.71
C GLY A 309 7.03 -24.64 -26.72
N ALA A 310 6.11 -23.71 -26.46
CA ALA A 310 5.91 -22.47 -27.19
C ALA A 310 6.77 -21.29 -26.69
N ALA A 311 7.51 -21.48 -25.59
CA ALA A 311 8.25 -20.41 -24.92
C ALA A 311 9.12 -19.56 -25.87
N VAL A 312 8.89 -18.25 -25.86
CA VAL A 312 9.63 -17.29 -26.68
C VAL A 312 10.95 -16.91 -26.01
N THR A 313 12.03 -16.76 -26.79
CA THR A 313 13.29 -16.24 -26.23
C THR A 313 13.11 -14.79 -25.80
N ALA A 314 13.30 -14.51 -24.50
CA ALA A 314 13.05 -13.20 -23.94
C ALA A 314 13.95 -12.12 -24.60
N PRO A 315 13.37 -11.03 -25.11
CA PRO A 315 14.16 -9.93 -25.65
C PRO A 315 15.00 -9.25 -24.57
N MET A 316 16.24 -8.87 -24.90
CA MET A 316 17.06 -8.04 -24.02
C MET A 316 16.50 -6.61 -23.94
N GLY A 317 16.53 -6.01 -22.74
CA GLY A 317 16.01 -4.68 -22.47
C GLY A 317 14.61 -4.72 -21.87
N VAL A 318 13.88 -3.61 -22.01
CA VAL A 318 12.49 -3.49 -21.53
C VAL A 318 11.54 -3.67 -22.70
N THR A 319 10.73 -4.72 -22.64
CA THR A 319 9.56 -4.92 -23.51
C THR A 319 8.33 -4.44 -22.73
N ARG A 320 7.51 -3.59 -23.35
CA ARG A 320 6.30 -3.02 -22.73
C ARG A 320 5.06 -3.54 -23.43
N ASP A 321 3.92 -3.27 -22.80
CA ASP A 321 2.60 -3.52 -23.37
C ASP A 321 2.35 -5.01 -23.67
N LEU A 322 2.93 -5.89 -22.85
CA LEU A 322 2.62 -7.32 -22.82
C LEU A 322 1.34 -7.53 -22.02
N THR A 323 0.59 -8.58 -22.32
CA THR A 323 -0.77 -8.77 -21.82
C THR A 323 -0.98 -10.20 -21.37
N LEU A 324 -1.21 -10.40 -20.07
CA LEU A 324 -1.58 -11.69 -19.53
C LEU A 324 -3.10 -11.79 -19.38
N CYS A 325 -3.69 -12.77 -20.03
CA CYS A 325 -5.13 -12.96 -20.15
C CYS A 325 -5.68 -14.06 -19.22
N GLU A 326 -7.01 -14.11 -19.04
CA GLU A 326 -7.61 -15.16 -18.22
C GLU A 326 -7.43 -16.53 -18.89
N GLY A 327 -6.81 -17.46 -18.16
CA GLY A 327 -6.51 -18.80 -18.66
C GLY A 327 -5.26 -18.88 -19.54
N ASP A 328 -4.54 -17.77 -19.68
CA ASP A 328 -3.30 -17.63 -20.43
C ASP A 328 -2.06 -17.74 -19.51
N GLU A 329 -0.92 -18.12 -20.07
CA GLU A 329 0.36 -18.27 -19.38
C GLU A 329 1.51 -17.81 -20.29
N ASP A 330 2.21 -16.73 -19.94
CA ASP A 330 3.34 -16.32 -20.77
C ASP A 330 4.64 -17.05 -20.43
N TRP A 331 5.12 -17.92 -21.33
CA TRP A 331 6.41 -18.60 -21.16
C TRP A 331 7.55 -17.94 -21.94
N PHE A 332 8.63 -17.62 -21.21
CA PHE A 332 9.86 -17.08 -21.80
C PHE A 332 11.07 -17.95 -21.52
N LYS A 333 11.88 -18.16 -22.56
CA LYS A 333 13.21 -18.77 -22.47
C LYS A 333 14.28 -17.71 -22.24
N ILE A 334 15.08 -17.91 -21.21
CA ILE A 334 16.21 -17.07 -20.82
C ILE A 334 17.50 -17.81 -21.14
N VAL A 335 18.36 -17.21 -21.97
CA VAL A 335 19.68 -17.74 -22.29
C VAL A 335 20.73 -16.89 -21.58
N VAL A 336 21.50 -17.48 -20.68
CA VAL A 336 22.49 -16.76 -19.87
C VAL A 336 23.86 -16.79 -20.54
N PRO A 337 24.42 -15.64 -20.95
CA PRO A 337 25.76 -15.58 -21.51
C PRO A 337 26.85 -15.99 -20.52
N GLU A 338 28.01 -16.36 -21.05
CA GLU A 338 29.19 -16.70 -20.25
C GLU A 338 29.58 -15.54 -19.34
N ARG A 339 29.77 -15.84 -18.05
CA ARG A 339 30.24 -14.89 -17.03
C ARG A 339 29.36 -13.65 -16.96
N THR A 340 28.05 -13.88 -16.89
CA THR A 340 27.06 -12.82 -16.68
C THR A 340 26.00 -13.25 -15.70
N ILE A 341 25.54 -12.29 -14.90
CA ILE A 341 24.25 -12.39 -14.23
C ILE A 341 23.20 -11.78 -15.16
N VAL A 342 22.17 -12.56 -15.49
CA VAL A 342 20.98 -12.06 -16.19
C VAL A 342 19.88 -11.83 -15.15
N ARG A 343 19.41 -10.59 -15.04
CA ARG A 343 18.21 -10.23 -14.28
C ARG A 343 17.02 -10.29 -15.23
N VAL A 344 15.97 -10.99 -14.81
CA VAL A 344 14.68 -11.01 -15.47
C VAL A 344 13.64 -10.54 -14.48
N GLY A 345 12.75 -9.66 -14.90
CA GLY A 345 11.60 -9.33 -14.08
C GLY A 345 10.43 -8.78 -14.85
N ILE A 346 9.30 -8.74 -14.16
CA ILE A 346 8.07 -8.15 -14.65
C ILE A 346 7.76 -6.88 -13.85
N ARG A 347 7.10 -5.93 -14.50
CA ARG A 347 6.54 -4.74 -13.86
C ARG A 347 5.09 -4.63 -14.29
N PHE A 348 4.19 -4.50 -13.33
CA PHE A 348 2.74 -4.46 -13.55
C PHE A 348 2.12 -3.57 -12.48
N ARG A 349 0.79 -3.39 -12.52
CA ARG A 349 0.07 -2.74 -11.41
C ARG A 349 -0.63 -3.82 -10.62
N GLN A 350 -0.25 -4.03 -9.37
CA GLN A 350 -0.87 -5.04 -8.52
C GLN A 350 -2.38 -4.81 -8.42
N ALA A 351 -2.82 -3.56 -8.29
CA ALA A 351 -4.22 -3.15 -8.25
C ALA A 351 -5.02 -3.42 -9.56
N ALA A 352 -4.36 -3.80 -10.65
CA ALA A 352 -5.02 -4.22 -11.90
C ALA A 352 -5.23 -5.74 -11.99
N GLY A 353 -4.57 -6.50 -11.12
CA GLY A 353 -4.59 -7.97 -11.11
C GLY A 353 -3.24 -8.52 -10.67
N ASP A 354 -3.26 -9.47 -9.74
CA ASP A 354 -2.04 -10.05 -9.18
C ASP A 354 -1.45 -11.11 -10.13
N ILE A 355 -0.24 -10.86 -10.65
CA ILE A 355 0.45 -11.78 -11.56
C ILE A 355 1.79 -12.19 -10.97
N ASP A 356 2.12 -13.46 -11.10
CA ASP A 356 3.31 -14.08 -10.53
C ASP A 356 4.33 -14.41 -11.62
N LEU A 357 5.62 -14.29 -11.28
CA LEU A 357 6.73 -14.82 -12.06
C LEU A 357 7.23 -16.13 -11.42
N VAL A 358 7.19 -17.20 -12.21
CA VAL A 358 7.62 -18.55 -11.83
C VAL A 358 8.87 -18.93 -12.62
N VAL A 359 9.80 -19.65 -12.01
CA VAL A 359 11.12 -19.94 -12.60
C VAL A 359 11.43 -21.42 -12.60
N TYR A 360 11.94 -21.88 -13.75
CA TYR A 360 12.35 -23.25 -13.99
C TYR A 360 13.78 -23.31 -14.57
N ASP A 361 14.48 -24.40 -14.32
CA ASP A 361 15.75 -24.69 -14.99
C ASP A 361 15.54 -25.20 -16.43
N GLY A 362 16.64 -25.42 -17.16
CA GLY A 362 16.61 -25.85 -18.57
C GLY A 362 16.01 -27.23 -18.81
N VAL A 363 15.73 -28.01 -17.76
CA VAL A 363 15.02 -29.30 -17.86
C VAL A 363 13.56 -29.22 -17.36
N GLY A 364 13.09 -28.02 -17.02
CA GLY A 364 11.70 -27.76 -16.60
C GLY A 364 11.44 -28.03 -15.12
N ARG A 365 12.47 -28.14 -14.27
CA ARG A 365 12.28 -28.29 -12.83
C ARG A 365 12.16 -26.91 -12.18
N LEU A 366 11.15 -26.77 -11.33
CA LEU A 366 10.86 -25.54 -10.60
C LEU A 366 12.05 -25.15 -9.69
N LEU A 367 12.52 -23.91 -9.83
CA LEU A 367 13.56 -23.30 -9.00
C LEU A 367 12.98 -22.35 -7.94
N GLY A 368 11.85 -21.71 -8.24
CA GLY A 368 11.18 -20.79 -7.33
C GLY A 368 9.96 -20.15 -7.95
N ALA A 369 9.05 -19.65 -7.11
CA ALA A 369 7.87 -18.90 -7.51
C ALA A 369 7.44 -17.94 -6.39
N ARG A 370 6.69 -16.90 -6.76
CA ARG A 370 5.76 -16.20 -5.87
C ARG A 370 4.32 -16.76 -5.93
N ASN A 371 4.08 -17.75 -6.78
CA ASN A 371 2.82 -18.48 -6.82
C ASN A 371 2.75 -19.60 -5.76
N GLY A 372 1.91 -19.37 -4.73
CA GLY A 372 1.69 -20.28 -3.59
C GLY A 372 1.26 -21.70 -3.93
N ALA A 373 0.62 -21.92 -5.09
CA ALA A 373 0.19 -23.26 -5.51
C ALA A 373 1.37 -24.14 -5.97
N GLN A 374 2.48 -23.54 -6.38
CA GLN A 374 3.61 -24.25 -6.99
C GLN A 374 4.86 -24.24 -6.11
N TYR A 375 5.05 -23.24 -5.23
CA TYR A 375 6.24 -23.13 -4.38
C TYR A 375 5.89 -22.90 -2.90
N PRO A 376 6.35 -23.74 -1.97
CA PRO A 376 5.93 -23.71 -0.56
C PRO A 376 6.41 -22.48 0.24
N TYR A 377 7.25 -21.63 -0.36
CA TYR A 377 7.75 -20.39 0.25
C TYR A 377 7.16 -19.12 -0.39
N ALA A 378 6.11 -19.26 -1.19
CA ALA A 378 5.37 -18.13 -1.74
C ALA A 378 4.33 -17.65 -0.70
N TYR A 379 4.61 -16.50 -0.10
CA TYR A 379 3.64 -15.75 0.71
C TYR A 379 3.18 -14.54 -0.07
N ARG A 380 1.88 -14.24 0.01
CA ARG A 380 1.21 -13.20 -0.76
C ARG A 380 1.02 -11.87 -0.01
N ASP A 381 1.47 -11.78 1.24
CA ASP A 381 1.33 -10.58 2.08
C ASP A 381 2.33 -9.47 1.73
N GLN A 382 3.21 -9.70 0.76
CA GLN A 382 4.27 -8.77 0.34
C GLN A 382 4.40 -8.74 -1.19
N GLU A 383 3.26 -8.68 -1.87
CA GLU A 383 3.22 -8.43 -3.32
C GLU A 383 3.53 -6.97 -3.63
N THR A 384 4.21 -6.77 -4.74
CA THR A 384 4.58 -5.44 -5.23
C THR A 384 4.26 -5.33 -6.72
N ASP A 385 4.34 -4.13 -7.26
CA ASP A 385 4.21 -3.86 -8.70
C ASP A 385 5.34 -4.47 -9.56
N THR A 386 6.21 -5.29 -8.97
CA THR A 386 7.35 -5.88 -9.66
C THR A 386 7.73 -7.26 -9.14
N GLU A 387 8.30 -8.10 -10.00
CA GLU A 387 8.99 -9.32 -9.57
C GLU A 387 10.32 -9.48 -10.32
N PHE A 388 11.40 -9.80 -9.62
CA PHE A 388 12.73 -9.96 -10.23
C PHE A 388 13.48 -11.20 -9.78
N TYR A 389 14.16 -11.83 -10.73
CA TYR A 389 15.03 -12.99 -10.52
C TYR A 389 16.38 -12.80 -11.20
N GLY A 390 17.40 -13.48 -10.66
CA GLY A 390 18.76 -13.49 -11.19
C GLY A 390 19.19 -14.89 -11.62
N PHE A 391 19.93 -14.99 -12.71
CA PHE A 391 20.49 -16.22 -13.26
C PHE A 391 21.98 -16.02 -13.54
N TYR A 392 22.81 -17.04 -13.31
CA TYR A 392 24.25 -16.97 -13.55
C TYR A 392 24.73 -18.17 -14.36
N SER A 393 25.69 -17.94 -15.26
CA SER A 393 26.36 -19.03 -15.98
C SER A 393 27.85 -18.75 -16.15
N GLU A 394 28.69 -19.58 -15.53
CA GLU A 394 30.15 -19.50 -15.72
C GLU A 394 30.56 -19.90 -17.14
N ARG A 395 29.90 -20.88 -17.77
CA ARG A 395 30.23 -21.39 -19.12
C ARG A 395 29.45 -20.72 -20.25
N GLY A 396 28.35 -20.04 -19.92
CA GLY A 396 27.41 -19.51 -20.89
C GLY A 396 26.55 -20.58 -21.54
N GLY A 397 25.42 -20.12 -22.10
CA GLY A 397 24.44 -20.98 -22.77
C GLY A 397 23.56 -21.77 -21.81
N ALA A 398 23.61 -21.48 -20.50
CA ALA A 398 22.61 -22.03 -19.57
C ALA A 398 21.23 -21.48 -19.94
N GLU A 399 20.24 -22.37 -19.97
CA GLU A 399 18.87 -22.05 -20.33
C GLU A 399 17.99 -22.15 -19.07
N TYR A 400 17.15 -21.15 -18.87
CA TYR A 400 16.10 -21.14 -17.85
C TYR A 400 14.79 -20.79 -18.53
N PHE A 401 13.69 -21.16 -17.89
CA PHE A 401 12.37 -20.74 -18.32
C PHE A 401 11.74 -19.92 -17.21
N VAL A 402 11.13 -18.80 -17.59
CA VAL A 402 10.26 -18.05 -16.70
C VAL A 402 8.85 -18.09 -17.25
N ARG A 403 7.87 -18.14 -16.36
CA ARG A 403 6.45 -18.19 -16.67
C ARG A 403 5.76 -17.06 -15.91
N VAL A 404 5.02 -16.22 -16.62
CA VAL A 404 4.12 -15.24 -16.02
C VAL A 404 2.74 -15.88 -15.92
N VAL A 405 2.07 -15.77 -14.77
CA VAL A 405 0.76 -16.40 -14.54
C VAL A 405 -0.09 -15.56 -13.61
N GLY A 406 -1.39 -15.47 -13.88
CA GLY A 406 -2.35 -14.80 -13.01
C GLY A 406 -2.61 -15.59 -11.73
N HIS A 407 -2.49 -14.94 -10.58
CA HIS A 407 -3.00 -15.49 -9.33
C HIS A 407 -4.53 -15.50 -9.38
N ASP A 408 -5.15 -16.66 -9.08
CA ASP A 408 -6.60 -16.87 -9.15
C ASP A 408 -7.26 -16.40 -10.46
N GLY A 409 -6.53 -16.51 -11.58
CA GLY A 409 -7.02 -16.12 -12.91
C GLY A 409 -6.95 -14.63 -13.21
N ALA A 410 -6.23 -13.86 -12.39
CA ALA A 410 -5.98 -12.45 -12.63
C ALA A 410 -5.35 -12.18 -14.00
N GLN A 411 -5.64 -11.00 -14.53
CA GLN A 411 -5.14 -10.51 -15.81
C GLN A 411 -4.34 -9.24 -15.56
N ASN A 412 -3.37 -8.93 -16.42
CA ASN A 412 -2.66 -7.66 -16.32
C ASN A 412 -1.99 -7.23 -17.62
N VAL A 413 -1.70 -5.95 -17.73
CA VAL A 413 -0.72 -5.43 -18.69
C VAL A 413 0.59 -5.25 -17.97
N TYR A 414 1.65 -5.85 -18.49
CA TYR A 414 2.95 -5.85 -17.84
C TYR A 414 4.08 -5.51 -18.79
N GLY A 415 5.23 -5.19 -18.22
CA GLY A 415 6.48 -5.04 -18.95
C GLY A 415 7.50 -6.08 -18.49
N LEU A 416 8.23 -6.67 -19.44
CA LEU A 416 9.33 -7.60 -19.20
C LEU A 416 10.68 -6.86 -19.27
N ASP A 417 11.48 -6.95 -18.20
CA ASP A 417 12.81 -6.34 -18.07
C ASP A 417 13.86 -7.45 -18.01
N VAL A 418 14.66 -7.57 -19.08
CA VAL A 418 15.80 -8.50 -19.14
C VAL A 418 17.09 -7.70 -19.28
N THR A 419 17.97 -7.82 -18.28
CA THR A 419 19.27 -7.14 -18.29
C THR A 419 20.39 -8.11 -17.99
N SER A 420 21.51 -7.96 -18.71
CA SER A 420 22.71 -8.78 -18.52
C SER A 420 23.83 -7.93 -17.97
N THR A 421 24.47 -8.40 -16.91
CA THR A 421 25.59 -7.72 -16.27
C THR A 421 26.79 -8.66 -16.20
N PRO A 422 27.99 -8.24 -16.63
CA PRO A 422 29.20 -9.06 -16.46
C PRO A 422 29.37 -9.47 -15.00
N TYR A 423 29.75 -10.72 -14.74
CA TYR A 423 29.97 -11.26 -13.40
C TYR A 423 30.92 -12.45 -13.45
N VAL A 424 31.80 -12.57 -12.47
CA VAL A 424 32.59 -13.78 -12.23
C VAL A 424 32.64 -14.03 -10.73
N ASP A 425 32.73 -15.30 -10.34
CA ASP A 425 33.01 -15.65 -8.96
C ASP A 425 34.49 -15.44 -8.60
N GLY A 426 34.75 -15.35 -7.31
CA GLY A 426 36.09 -15.30 -6.76
C GLY A 426 36.12 -14.68 -5.35
N PRO A 427 37.27 -14.75 -4.67
CA PRO A 427 37.39 -14.31 -3.28
C PRO A 427 37.36 -12.78 -3.12
N SER A 428 37.45 -12.02 -4.20
CA SER A 428 37.54 -10.56 -4.17
C SER A 428 37.02 -9.94 -5.46
N CYS A 429 36.08 -9.00 -5.31
CA CYS A 429 35.45 -8.29 -6.44
C CYS A 429 36.43 -7.41 -7.22
N VAL A 430 37.28 -6.67 -6.51
CA VAL A 430 38.28 -5.79 -7.15
C VAL A 430 39.40 -6.60 -7.81
N ASP A 431 39.82 -7.71 -7.21
CA ASP A 431 40.86 -8.57 -7.79
C ASP A 431 40.36 -9.35 -9.01
N ALA A 432 39.04 -9.57 -9.10
CA ALA A 432 38.38 -10.08 -10.29
C ALA A 432 38.29 -9.05 -11.44
N GLY A 433 38.76 -7.82 -11.24
CA GLY A 433 38.89 -6.79 -12.27
C GLY A 433 37.69 -5.85 -12.38
N PHE A 434 36.73 -5.90 -11.46
CA PHE A 434 35.62 -4.95 -11.41
C PHE A 434 36.06 -3.64 -10.75
N SER A 435 35.48 -2.53 -11.22
CA SER A 435 35.71 -1.22 -10.63
C SER A 435 35.10 -1.12 -9.23
N PHE A 436 35.56 -0.11 -8.48
CA PHE A 436 35.02 0.20 -7.16
C PHE A 436 33.50 0.43 -7.19
N ASP A 437 33.00 1.20 -8.16
CA ASP A 437 31.57 1.52 -8.28
C ASP A 437 30.74 0.25 -8.55
N GLU A 438 31.25 -0.66 -9.37
CA GLU A 438 30.60 -1.95 -9.65
C GLU A 438 30.59 -2.87 -8.42
N CYS A 439 31.67 -2.88 -7.64
CA CYS A 439 31.75 -3.65 -6.40
C CYS A 439 30.85 -3.07 -5.30
N ALA A 440 30.76 -1.75 -5.22
CA ALA A 440 29.91 -1.03 -4.27
C ALA A 440 28.43 -1.07 -4.59
N GLY A 441 28.08 -1.48 -5.81
CA GLY A 441 26.71 -1.48 -6.30
C GLY A 441 26.15 -0.08 -6.51
N PHE A 442 27.02 0.90 -6.79
CA PHE A 442 26.57 2.25 -7.12
C PHE A 442 26.08 2.30 -8.58
N GLY A 443 24.83 2.71 -8.75
CA GLY A 443 24.24 2.96 -10.06
C GLY A 443 23.15 4.02 -9.96
N GLU A 444 22.79 4.63 -11.08
CA GLU A 444 21.63 5.52 -11.11
C GLU A 444 20.36 4.73 -10.72
N ARG A 445 19.54 5.29 -9.83
CA ARG A 445 18.24 4.72 -9.42
C ARG A 445 18.28 3.25 -8.96
N GLY A 446 19.34 2.84 -8.26
CA GLY A 446 19.49 1.45 -7.76
C GLY A 446 20.08 0.45 -8.77
N GLY A 447 20.42 0.88 -10.00
CA GLY A 447 20.90 0.00 -11.07
C GLY A 447 22.28 -0.66 -10.87
N GLY A 448 22.96 -0.41 -9.75
CA GLY A 448 24.26 -1.03 -9.44
C GLY A 448 24.17 -2.30 -8.59
N LEU A 449 23.04 -2.53 -7.92
CA LEU A 449 22.80 -3.78 -7.19
C LEU A 449 22.42 -4.89 -8.16
N LEU A 450 22.85 -6.10 -7.84
CA LEU A 450 22.59 -7.28 -8.66
C LEU A 450 21.61 -8.19 -7.92
N PRO A 451 20.67 -8.84 -8.62
CA PRO A 451 19.93 -9.94 -8.01
C PRO A 451 20.92 -11.05 -7.70
N PHE A 452 20.87 -11.57 -6.48
CA PHE A 452 21.62 -12.75 -6.12
C PHE A 452 21.04 -13.94 -6.92
N PRO A 453 21.85 -14.64 -7.73
CA PRO A 453 21.34 -15.67 -8.64
C PRO A 453 20.56 -16.78 -7.94
N PHE A 454 19.63 -17.42 -8.64
CA PHE A 454 19.13 -18.72 -8.23
C PHE A 454 20.25 -19.77 -8.24
N PRO A 455 20.16 -20.78 -7.36
CA PRO A 455 21.07 -21.91 -7.39
C PRO A 455 20.82 -22.73 -8.65
N ASP A 456 21.90 -23.13 -9.31
CA ASP A 456 21.86 -24.00 -10.48
C ASP A 456 22.74 -25.22 -10.19
N PRO A 457 22.21 -26.45 -10.22
CA PRO A 457 23.02 -27.66 -10.06
C PRO A 457 24.20 -27.78 -11.03
N ASP A 458 24.12 -27.15 -12.20
CA ASP A 458 25.18 -27.13 -13.22
C ASP A 458 26.20 -26.00 -13.01
N ASP A 459 25.98 -25.13 -12.02
CA ASP A 459 26.94 -24.12 -11.58
C ASP A 459 28.23 -24.79 -11.08
N LEU A 460 29.37 -24.42 -11.67
CA LEU A 460 30.67 -25.03 -11.35
C LEU A 460 31.28 -24.58 -10.03
N VAL A 461 30.79 -23.48 -9.47
CA VAL A 461 31.37 -22.85 -8.28
C VAL A 461 30.66 -23.35 -7.04
N VAL A 462 29.34 -23.24 -7.01
CA VAL A 462 28.52 -23.64 -5.84
C VAL A 462 27.49 -24.72 -6.15
N GLY A 463 27.24 -25.06 -7.42
CA GLY A 463 26.17 -25.97 -7.81
C GLY A 463 24.83 -25.58 -7.17
N GLY A 464 24.06 -26.60 -6.77
CA GLY A 464 22.87 -26.43 -5.94
C GLY A 464 23.15 -26.17 -4.46
N GLY A 465 24.28 -25.55 -4.11
CA GLY A 465 24.80 -25.43 -2.74
C GLY A 465 24.02 -24.49 -1.81
N TYR A 466 23.00 -23.80 -2.32
CA TYR A 466 22.11 -22.95 -1.54
C TYR A 466 20.68 -22.98 -2.09
N ILE A 467 19.73 -22.47 -1.32
CA ILE A 467 18.34 -22.21 -1.72
C ILE A 467 17.89 -20.85 -1.17
N TRP A 468 16.71 -20.37 -1.58
CA TRP A 468 16.14 -19.11 -1.07
C TRP A 468 14.85 -19.38 -0.28
N GLU A 469 14.74 -18.75 0.89
CA GLU A 469 13.52 -18.75 1.72
C GLU A 469 12.77 -17.42 1.69
N THR A 470 13.35 -16.38 1.08
CA THR A 470 12.78 -15.03 1.02
C THR A 470 12.23 -14.69 -0.34
N PHE A 471 11.42 -13.65 -0.40
CA PHE A 471 10.83 -13.17 -1.63
C PHE A 471 11.87 -12.71 -2.64
N SER A 472 11.55 -12.91 -3.91
CA SER A 472 12.38 -12.54 -5.06
C SER A 472 12.89 -11.09 -5.01
N ASN A 473 12.00 -10.17 -4.61
CA ASN A 473 12.27 -8.73 -4.57
C ASN A 473 13.28 -8.30 -3.51
N TYR A 474 13.60 -9.18 -2.55
CA TYR A 474 14.50 -8.87 -1.43
C TYR A 474 15.85 -9.58 -1.53
N ARG A 475 16.23 -10.00 -2.73
CA ARG A 475 17.47 -10.73 -3.02
C ARG A 475 18.51 -9.87 -3.73
N PHE A 476 18.47 -8.55 -3.57
CA PHE A 476 19.44 -7.66 -4.23
C PHE A 476 20.64 -7.40 -3.35
N ALA A 477 21.84 -7.55 -3.90
CA ALA A 477 23.10 -7.42 -3.17
C ALA A 477 24.10 -6.60 -3.97
N ARG A 478 25.08 -6.05 -3.27
CA ARG A 478 26.33 -5.60 -3.91
C ARG A 478 27.01 -6.81 -4.54
N ARG A 479 27.65 -6.60 -5.69
CA ARG A 479 28.44 -7.62 -6.37
C ARG A 479 29.44 -8.33 -5.44
N GLU A 480 30.12 -7.58 -4.60
CA GLU A 480 31.08 -8.12 -3.63
C GLU A 480 30.46 -9.06 -2.58
N LEU A 481 29.21 -8.81 -2.18
CA LEU A 481 28.52 -9.63 -1.19
C LEU A 481 28.14 -10.97 -1.81
N ILE A 482 27.62 -10.94 -3.04
CA ILE A 482 27.30 -12.15 -3.81
C ILE A 482 28.57 -13.00 -3.97
N MET A 483 29.67 -12.38 -4.41
CA MET A 483 30.95 -13.08 -4.58
C MET A 483 31.48 -13.66 -3.26
N LEU A 484 31.42 -12.90 -2.16
CA LEU A 484 31.88 -13.35 -0.85
C LEU A 484 31.11 -14.58 -0.35
N VAL A 485 29.78 -14.54 -0.42
CA VAL A 485 28.93 -15.64 0.03
C VAL A 485 29.15 -16.88 -0.83
N ARG A 486 29.21 -16.72 -2.16
CA ARG A 486 29.44 -17.83 -3.09
C ARG A 486 30.85 -18.44 -2.95
N ASP A 487 31.90 -17.64 -2.76
CA ASP A 487 33.26 -18.14 -2.48
C ASP A 487 33.29 -18.93 -1.16
N ALA A 488 32.68 -18.40 -0.10
CA ALA A 488 32.61 -19.07 1.19
C ALA A 488 31.84 -20.40 1.12
N LEU A 489 30.73 -20.45 0.39
CA LEU A 489 29.99 -21.68 0.13
C LEU A 489 30.84 -22.68 -0.67
N ALA A 490 31.48 -22.25 -1.76
CA ALA A 490 32.32 -23.12 -2.58
C ALA A 490 33.49 -23.74 -1.80
N GLU A 491 34.14 -22.96 -0.93
CA GLU A 491 35.18 -23.46 -0.01
C GLU A 491 34.59 -24.48 0.99
N THR A 492 33.40 -24.20 1.52
CA THR A 492 32.73 -25.08 2.50
C THR A 492 32.32 -26.41 1.89
N LEU A 493 31.72 -26.40 0.70
CA LEU A 493 31.36 -27.61 -0.05
C LEU A 493 32.60 -28.49 -0.35
N ARG A 494 33.75 -27.86 -0.62
CA ARG A 494 35.03 -28.56 -0.83
C ARG A 494 35.59 -29.15 0.45
N ALA A 495 35.55 -28.40 1.56
CA ALA A 495 36.08 -28.85 2.85
C ALA A 495 35.19 -29.90 3.53
N PHE A 496 33.88 -29.88 3.25
CA PHE A 496 32.88 -30.79 3.80
C PHE A 496 32.05 -31.44 2.68
N PRO A 497 32.55 -32.48 2.01
CA PRO A 497 31.79 -33.18 0.98
C PRO A 497 30.47 -33.74 1.50
N GLY A 498 29.41 -33.66 0.68
CA GLY A 498 28.05 -34.10 1.06
C GLY A 498 27.25 -33.09 1.87
N THR A 499 27.74 -31.85 1.98
CA THR A 499 26.98 -30.72 2.56
C THR A 499 25.68 -30.51 1.77
N THR A 500 24.55 -30.49 2.47
CA THR A 500 23.25 -30.14 1.92
C THR A 500 23.15 -28.63 1.64
N PRO A 501 22.24 -28.19 0.75
CA PRO A 501 22.10 -26.77 0.40
C PRO A 501 21.86 -25.90 1.65
N LEU A 502 22.41 -24.69 1.67
CA LEU A 502 22.19 -23.71 2.75
C LEU A 502 21.12 -22.69 2.35
N SER A 503 20.13 -22.43 3.20
CA SER A 503 19.14 -21.39 2.93
C SER A 503 19.73 -19.98 3.07
N LEU A 504 19.50 -19.16 2.05
CA LEU A 504 19.70 -17.72 2.07
C LEU A 504 18.36 -17.03 2.33
N ILE A 505 18.42 -15.96 3.13
CA ILE A 505 17.25 -15.27 3.67
C ILE A 505 17.24 -13.83 3.14
N ASP A 506 17.11 -12.81 3.98
CA ASP A 506 16.80 -11.45 3.54
C ASP A 506 18.08 -10.73 3.11
N VAL A 507 18.04 -10.03 1.98
CA VAL A 507 19.11 -9.14 1.52
C VAL A 507 18.59 -7.72 1.52
N CYS A 508 18.39 -7.07 0.38
CA CYS A 508 17.67 -5.81 0.30
C CYS A 508 16.76 -5.77 -0.93
N GLN A 509 15.91 -4.75 -0.96
CA GLN A 509 15.12 -4.39 -2.13
C GLN A 509 16.02 -3.96 -3.29
N ILE A 510 15.46 -3.93 -4.51
CA ILE A 510 16.17 -3.47 -5.72
C ILE A 510 16.74 -2.05 -5.60
N ASN A 511 16.07 -1.18 -4.84
CA ASN A 511 16.50 0.20 -4.59
C ASN A 511 17.58 0.30 -3.49
N GLY A 512 17.97 -0.82 -2.88
CA GLY A 512 18.92 -0.86 -1.79
C GLY A 512 18.34 -0.52 -0.43
N VAL A 513 17.01 -0.50 -0.26
CA VAL A 513 16.37 -0.26 1.04
C VAL A 513 16.11 -1.60 1.73
N THR A 514 16.11 -1.56 3.06
CA THR A 514 15.72 -2.66 3.95
C THR A 514 14.43 -3.36 3.47
N PRO A 515 14.36 -4.70 3.42
CA PRO A 515 13.19 -5.44 2.93
C PRO A 515 11.85 -5.07 3.60
N GLY A 516 10.77 -5.05 2.81
CA GLY A 516 9.39 -4.84 3.27
C GLY A 516 8.93 -3.38 3.34
N TYR A 517 9.81 -2.40 3.11
CA TYR A 517 9.42 -0.98 3.07
C TYR A 517 8.68 -0.56 1.81
N ASP A 518 8.73 -1.34 0.72
CA ASP A 518 7.94 -1.14 -0.48
C ASP A 518 6.46 -1.52 -0.33
N VAL A 519 6.12 -2.17 0.79
CA VAL A 519 4.76 -2.65 1.12
C VAL A 519 4.32 -2.22 2.53
N ASP A 520 4.99 -1.22 3.11
CA ASP A 520 4.75 -0.73 4.47
C ASP A 520 4.74 -1.81 5.56
N SER A 521 5.48 -2.90 5.34
CA SER A 521 5.66 -4.01 6.28
C SER A 521 7.15 -4.32 6.46
N PRO A 522 7.94 -3.42 7.10
CA PRO A 522 9.36 -3.63 7.31
C PRO A 522 9.68 -4.94 8.02
N ARG A 523 10.56 -5.74 7.42
CA ARG A 523 10.99 -7.04 7.97
C ARG A 523 12.14 -6.93 8.96
N HIS A 524 12.84 -5.80 8.93
CA HIS A 524 14.01 -5.51 9.75
C HIS A 524 13.95 -4.06 10.23
N PRO A 525 14.67 -3.73 11.33
CA PRO A 525 14.83 -2.34 11.74
C PRO A 525 15.43 -1.50 10.62
N GLU A 526 15.00 -0.24 10.55
CA GLU A 526 15.46 0.73 9.56
C GLU A 526 17.00 0.70 9.43
N SER A 527 17.50 0.75 8.19
CA SER A 527 18.92 0.77 7.82
C SER A 527 19.75 -0.49 8.04
N THR A 528 19.17 -1.60 8.54
CA THR A 528 19.93 -2.82 8.85
C THR A 528 20.37 -3.56 7.60
N HIS A 529 19.58 -3.50 6.52
CA HIS A 529 19.82 -4.23 5.29
C HIS A 529 20.16 -3.33 4.08
N ASP A 530 20.37 -2.02 4.27
CA ASP A 530 20.49 -1.11 3.14
C ASP A 530 21.76 -1.32 2.29
N GLN A 531 21.70 -0.76 1.08
CA GLN A 531 22.74 -0.71 0.07
C GLN A 531 23.24 -2.09 -0.37
N GLY A 532 22.49 -3.17 -0.12
CA GLY A 532 22.85 -4.54 -0.51
C GLY A 532 24.12 -5.06 0.16
N GLY A 533 24.49 -4.50 1.31
CA GLY A 533 25.69 -4.87 2.06
C GLY A 533 25.45 -5.88 3.18
N ASN A 534 24.22 -6.39 3.33
CA ASN A 534 23.82 -7.27 4.41
C ASN A 534 23.01 -8.44 3.86
N ILE A 535 23.14 -9.60 4.49
CA ILE A 535 22.38 -10.79 4.16
C ILE A 535 22.20 -11.66 5.40
N ASP A 536 20.99 -12.16 5.58
CA ASP A 536 20.69 -13.22 6.53
C ASP A 536 20.89 -14.58 5.88
N ILE A 537 21.56 -15.50 6.59
CA ILE A 537 21.91 -16.83 6.10
C ILE A 537 21.56 -17.83 7.19
N ALA A 538 20.90 -18.93 6.85
CA ALA A 538 20.65 -20.00 7.82
C ALA A 538 21.96 -20.55 8.42
N TYR A 539 21.87 -21.21 9.57
CA TYR A 539 22.99 -21.98 10.09
C TYR A 539 23.13 -23.31 9.36
N PHE A 540 24.35 -23.83 9.26
CA PHE A 540 24.51 -25.26 9.01
C PHE A 540 23.99 -26.08 10.20
N GLN A 541 23.18 -27.10 9.92
CA GLN A 541 22.46 -27.88 10.91
C GLN A 541 22.81 -29.37 10.82
N THR A 542 22.84 -30.02 11.97
CA THR A 542 23.23 -31.43 12.17
C THR A 542 22.19 -32.42 11.65
N ASP A 543 20.95 -31.99 11.45
CA ASP A 543 19.90 -32.77 10.81
C ASP A 543 19.91 -32.64 9.28
N GLY A 544 20.72 -31.71 8.75
CA GLY A 544 20.90 -31.44 7.33
C GLY A 544 19.85 -30.51 6.72
N SER A 545 18.90 -29.98 7.50
CA SER A 545 17.85 -29.07 6.99
C SER A 545 18.45 -27.77 6.44
N ASN A 546 19.47 -27.22 7.14
CA ASN A 546 20.19 -25.98 6.81
C ASN A 546 19.26 -24.81 6.44
N ASP A 547 18.14 -24.70 7.15
CA ASP A 547 17.04 -23.78 6.85
C ASP A 547 16.82 -22.79 7.99
N GLY A 548 15.90 -21.84 7.81
CA GLY A 548 15.59 -20.78 8.79
C GLY A 548 14.94 -21.26 10.10
N GLU A 549 15.04 -22.53 10.48
CA GLU A 549 14.53 -23.04 11.76
C GLU A 549 15.37 -22.60 12.97
N ILE A 550 14.72 -22.65 14.14
CA ILE A 550 15.36 -22.32 15.41
C ILE A 550 16.41 -23.39 15.78
N ILE A 551 17.66 -22.96 15.87
CA ILE A 551 18.80 -23.85 16.10
C ILE A 551 18.97 -24.34 17.54
N CYS A 552 18.14 -23.87 18.46
CA CYS A 552 18.28 -24.13 19.90
C CYS A 552 18.01 -25.59 20.28
N GLY A 553 17.34 -26.38 19.44
CA GLY A 553 17.20 -27.84 19.60
C GLY A 553 16.41 -28.32 20.83
N ASP A 554 15.78 -27.40 21.56
CA ASP A 554 15.06 -27.62 22.82
C ASP A 554 13.56 -27.30 22.73
N GLY A 555 13.07 -26.84 21.57
CA GLY A 555 11.69 -26.44 21.35
C GLY A 555 11.36 -25.04 21.89
N SER A 556 12.36 -24.20 22.17
CA SER A 556 12.16 -22.80 22.58
C SER A 556 11.36 -22.00 21.54
N LYS A 557 10.40 -21.20 22.01
CA LYS A 557 9.67 -20.22 21.18
C LYS A 557 10.46 -18.91 21.09
N HIS A 558 10.20 -18.09 20.07
CA HIS A 558 10.85 -16.81 19.73
C HIS A 558 10.84 -15.72 20.83
N GLU A 559 10.29 -15.97 22.01
CA GLU A 559 9.87 -14.94 22.98
C GLU A 559 11.04 -14.14 23.60
N ASP A 560 12.23 -14.75 23.73
CA ASP A 560 13.39 -14.10 24.38
C ASP A 560 14.40 -13.50 23.40
N GLY A 561 14.25 -13.77 22.09
CA GLY A 561 15.19 -13.28 21.07
C GLY A 561 16.59 -13.87 21.16
N TYR A 562 16.80 -15.05 21.71
CA TYR A 562 18.04 -15.84 21.63
C TYR A 562 17.75 -17.25 22.16
N CYS A 563 18.67 -18.19 21.94
CA CYS A 563 18.53 -19.53 22.47
C CYS A 563 18.52 -19.55 24.00
N SER A 564 17.72 -20.44 24.57
CA SER A 564 17.71 -20.64 26.01
C SER A 564 19.06 -21.22 26.50
N SER A 565 19.32 -21.15 27.80
CA SER A 565 20.51 -21.80 28.39
C SER A 565 20.57 -23.33 28.16
N ALA A 566 19.46 -23.97 27.79
CA ALA A 566 19.44 -25.38 27.43
C ALA A 566 20.22 -25.67 26.14
N ALA A 567 20.33 -24.69 25.23
CA ALA A 567 21.13 -24.81 24.02
C ALA A 567 22.62 -25.08 24.30
N LYS A 568 23.13 -24.75 25.49
CA LYS A 568 24.48 -25.12 25.94
C LYS A 568 24.70 -26.64 26.02
N ARG A 569 23.63 -27.42 26.14
CA ARG A 569 23.66 -28.89 26.27
C ARG A 569 23.18 -29.58 25.00
N LYS A 570 22.29 -28.95 24.24
CA LYS A 570 21.69 -29.52 23.04
C LYS A 570 21.29 -28.38 22.13
N HIS A 571 21.92 -28.29 20.97
CA HIS A 571 21.55 -27.42 19.85
C HIS A 571 21.69 -28.25 18.57
N ILE A 572 21.18 -27.75 17.44
CA ILE A 572 21.28 -28.45 16.16
C ILE A 572 22.35 -27.86 15.22
N VAL A 573 23.07 -26.80 15.61
CA VAL A 573 24.16 -26.24 14.78
C VAL A 573 25.27 -27.26 14.52
N ASP A 574 25.65 -27.44 13.25
CA ASP A 574 26.88 -28.12 12.86
C ASP A 574 28.07 -27.17 13.02
N LEU A 575 28.67 -27.20 14.21
CA LEU A 575 29.68 -26.23 14.63
C LEU A 575 30.93 -26.23 13.74
N GLU A 576 31.40 -27.38 13.27
CA GLU A 576 32.62 -27.44 12.45
C GLU A 576 32.38 -26.79 11.09
N ARG A 577 31.27 -27.13 10.43
CA ARG A 577 30.94 -26.56 9.12
C ARG A 577 30.61 -25.08 9.22
N GLU A 578 29.81 -24.70 10.23
CA GLU A 578 29.43 -23.31 10.48
C GLU A 578 30.65 -22.42 10.77
N ALA A 579 31.53 -22.84 11.69
CA ALA A 579 32.73 -22.07 12.01
C ALA A 579 33.68 -21.96 10.81
N PHE A 580 33.78 -23.01 9.97
CA PHE A 580 34.57 -22.92 8.74
C PHE A 580 33.96 -21.93 7.73
N PHE A 581 32.65 -21.99 7.51
CA PHE A 581 31.95 -21.08 6.60
C PHE A 581 32.11 -19.62 7.04
N MET A 582 31.86 -19.32 8.31
CA MET A 582 32.08 -18.00 8.89
C MET A 582 33.54 -17.53 8.74
N ALA A 583 34.52 -18.42 8.94
CA ALA A 583 35.93 -18.08 8.73
C ALA A 583 36.19 -17.63 7.28
N ARG A 584 35.54 -18.26 6.29
CA ARG A 584 35.66 -17.83 4.88
C ARG A 584 34.99 -16.49 4.63
N LEU A 585 33.83 -16.22 5.24
CA LEU A 585 33.20 -14.89 5.19
C LEU A 585 34.09 -13.80 5.81
N PHE A 586 34.85 -14.10 6.86
CA PHE A 586 35.78 -13.15 7.49
C PHE A 586 37.03 -12.84 6.66
N ARG A 587 37.31 -13.58 5.58
CA ARG A 587 38.45 -13.28 4.68
C ARG A 587 38.31 -11.94 4.00
N SER A 588 37.08 -11.48 3.77
CA SER A 588 36.89 -10.13 3.25
C SER A 588 37.27 -9.11 4.33
N PRO A 589 38.22 -8.18 4.05
CA PRO A 589 38.51 -7.08 4.96
C PRO A 589 37.32 -6.14 5.14
N ARG A 590 36.30 -6.29 4.29
CA ARG A 590 35.06 -5.51 4.35
C ARG A 590 33.96 -6.19 5.14
N THR A 591 34.12 -7.44 5.57
CA THR A 591 33.20 -8.04 6.55
C THR A 591 33.31 -7.26 7.85
N ARG A 592 32.24 -6.53 8.18
CA ARG A 592 32.16 -5.68 9.37
C ARG A 592 31.85 -6.53 10.58
N VAL A 593 30.78 -7.32 10.47
CA VAL A 593 30.26 -8.12 11.56
C VAL A 593 29.49 -9.33 11.03
N ILE A 594 29.54 -10.44 11.77
CA ILE A 594 28.59 -11.54 11.63
C ILE A 594 27.82 -11.69 12.94
N GLY A 595 26.51 -11.41 12.92
CA GLY A 595 25.60 -11.64 14.03
C GLY A 595 25.27 -13.12 14.17
N VAL A 596 25.44 -13.67 15.37
CA VAL A 596 25.07 -15.06 15.71
C VAL A 596 24.41 -15.10 17.08
N ASP A 597 23.73 -16.20 17.41
CA ASP A 597 23.12 -16.40 18.71
C ASP A 597 24.14 -16.32 19.87
N LYS A 598 23.75 -15.66 20.96
CA LYS A 598 24.62 -15.43 22.12
C LYS A 598 25.02 -16.69 22.88
N VAL A 599 24.16 -17.70 22.90
CA VAL A 599 24.46 -18.97 23.58
C VAL A 599 25.38 -19.83 22.72
N ILE A 600 25.27 -19.71 21.39
CA ILE A 600 26.07 -20.49 20.43
C ILE A 600 27.44 -19.87 20.16
N ALA A 601 27.57 -18.54 20.16
CA ALA A 601 28.82 -17.82 19.90
C ALA A 601 30.07 -18.45 20.58
N PRO A 602 30.07 -18.76 21.89
CA PRO A 602 31.24 -19.36 22.54
C PRO A 602 31.62 -20.75 22.00
N PHE A 603 30.67 -21.51 21.46
CA PHE A 603 30.92 -22.82 20.84
C PHE A 603 31.57 -22.66 19.47
N LEU A 604 31.12 -21.68 18.68
CA LEU A 604 31.73 -21.35 17.40
C LEU A 604 33.18 -20.86 17.57
N SER A 605 33.45 -19.96 18.52
CA SER A 605 34.83 -19.50 18.79
C SER A 605 35.76 -20.64 19.22
N ARG A 606 35.28 -21.58 20.05
CA ARG A 606 36.07 -22.77 20.43
C ARG A 606 36.31 -23.69 19.23
N THR A 607 35.32 -23.86 18.38
CA THR A 607 35.42 -24.72 17.19
C THR A 607 36.36 -24.10 16.15
N ALA A 608 36.32 -22.78 15.95
CA ALA A 608 37.29 -22.06 15.14
C ALA A 608 38.73 -22.27 15.64
N ALA A 609 38.97 -22.24 16.95
CA ALA A 609 40.29 -22.54 17.51
C ALA A 609 40.74 -23.99 17.24
N GLN A 610 39.80 -24.95 17.22
CA GLN A 610 40.08 -26.33 16.85
C GLN A 610 40.42 -26.47 15.36
N LEU A 611 39.66 -25.80 14.48
CA LEU A 611 39.95 -25.75 13.04
C LEU A 611 41.32 -25.11 12.76
N ASN A 612 41.67 -24.04 13.47
CA ASN A 612 42.98 -23.40 13.36
C ASN A 612 44.11 -24.34 13.81
N ALA A 613 43.88 -25.21 14.80
CA ALA A 613 44.86 -26.18 15.28
C ALA A 613 45.06 -27.42 14.37
N LEU A 614 44.25 -27.59 13.31
CA LEU A 614 44.36 -28.72 12.39
C LEU A 614 45.72 -28.75 11.66
N PRO A 615 46.18 -29.92 11.19
CA PRO A 615 47.39 -30.03 10.37
C PRO A 615 47.33 -29.16 9.12
N ALA A 616 48.47 -28.62 8.66
CA ALA A 616 48.53 -27.71 7.51
C ALA A 616 47.97 -28.25 6.18
N ARG A 617 47.80 -29.58 6.06
CA ARG A 617 47.22 -30.23 4.88
C ARG A 617 45.73 -30.56 5.01
N ASP A 618 45.14 -30.33 6.18
CA ASP A 618 43.70 -30.54 6.36
C ASP A 618 42.96 -29.40 5.65
N PRO A 619 42.05 -29.69 4.70
CA PRO A 619 41.33 -28.66 3.95
C PRO A 619 40.42 -27.79 4.83
N ARG A 620 40.12 -28.22 6.06
CA ARG A 620 39.30 -27.49 7.02
C ARG A 620 40.11 -26.51 7.88
N LYS A 621 41.44 -26.50 7.75
CA LYS A 621 42.27 -25.60 8.56
C LYS A 621 41.98 -24.14 8.23
N ILE A 622 41.73 -23.33 9.25
CA ILE A 622 41.60 -21.87 9.14
C ILE A 622 42.90 -21.16 9.54
N THR A 623 43.10 -19.94 9.06
CA THR A 623 44.28 -19.10 9.37
C THR A 623 44.17 -18.44 10.74
N ASP A 624 45.26 -17.85 11.22
CA ASP A 624 45.28 -17.10 12.47
C ASP A 624 44.43 -15.82 12.38
N ASP A 625 44.42 -15.15 11.22
CA ASP A 625 43.61 -13.95 10.96
C ASP A 625 42.10 -14.28 10.90
N GLU A 626 41.76 -15.43 10.32
CA GLU A 626 40.38 -15.96 10.31
C GLU A 626 39.92 -16.27 11.74
N LEU A 627 40.77 -16.89 12.57
CA LEU A 627 40.48 -17.15 13.98
C LEU A 627 40.29 -15.85 14.79
N ALA A 628 41.16 -14.86 14.59
CA ALA A 628 41.09 -13.58 15.31
C ALA A 628 39.73 -12.88 15.08
N SER A 629 39.17 -13.01 13.87
CA SER A 629 37.89 -12.41 13.50
C SER A 629 36.69 -12.92 14.31
N PHE A 630 36.76 -14.12 14.91
CA PHE A 630 35.71 -14.59 15.82
C PHE A 630 35.64 -13.79 17.12
N SER A 631 36.77 -13.22 17.57
CA SER A 631 36.77 -12.33 18.74
C SER A 631 36.43 -10.89 18.34
N ASP A 632 36.92 -10.45 17.18
CA ASP A 632 36.86 -9.05 16.77
C ASP A 632 35.58 -8.68 16.03
N ARG A 633 34.87 -9.63 15.41
CA ARG A 633 33.81 -9.35 14.42
C ARG A 633 32.59 -10.27 14.48
N MET A 634 32.57 -11.35 15.27
CA MET A 634 31.37 -12.20 15.44
C MET A 634 30.33 -11.55 16.37
N ALA A 635 29.77 -10.41 15.97
CA ALA A 635 29.06 -9.48 16.85
C ALA A 635 29.80 -9.28 18.18
N TYR A 636 31.10 -9.04 18.00
CA TYR A 636 32.11 -8.64 18.97
C TYR A 636 32.30 -9.58 20.17
N GLY A 637 32.21 -10.88 19.90
CA GLY A 637 32.76 -11.95 20.73
C GLY A 637 31.74 -12.67 21.61
N GLU A 638 30.55 -12.10 21.80
CA GLU A 638 29.48 -12.67 22.63
C GLU A 638 28.22 -13.04 21.85
N GLY A 639 28.12 -12.68 20.57
CA GLY A 639 26.91 -12.83 19.76
C GLY A 639 25.90 -11.68 19.94
N TRP A 640 24.78 -11.75 19.21
CA TRP A 640 23.78 -10.69 19.08
C TRP A 640 22.37 -11.28 19.26
N PRO A 641 21.42 -10.63 19.98
CA PRO A 641 20.06 -11.13 20.07
C PRO A 641 19.37 -11.16 18.71
N TYR A 642 18.40 -12.06 18.58
CA TYR A 642 17.49 -12.33 17.47
C TYR A 642 18.09 -13.16 16.32
N HIS A 643 19.30 -13.66 16.51
CA HIS A 643 20.05 -14.42 15.51
C HIS A 643 20.06 -15.94 15.82
N HIS A 644 18.96 -16.46 16.38
CA HIS A 644 18.82 -17.89 16.76
C HIS A 644 18.24 -18.78 15.65
N HIS A 645 18.08 -18.25 14.44
CA HIS A 645 17.62 -18.99 13.26
C HIS A 645 18.42 -18.64 11.98
N HIS A 646 19.28 -17.61 12.04
CA HIS A 646 20.17 -17.21 10.97
C HIS A 646 21.43 -16.56 11.56
N ILE A 647 22.51 -16.55 10.79
CA ILE A 647 23.60 -15.61 10.95
C ILE A 647 23.29 -14.35 10.12
N HIS A 648 23.67 -13.18 10.63
CA HIS A 648 23.52 -11.92 9.92
C HIS A 648 24.90 -11.42 9.46
N LEU A 649 25.19 -11.55 8.17
CA LEU A 649 26.42 -11.05 7.59
C LEU A 649 26.23 -9.59 7.19
N SER A 650 27.09 -8.70 7.71
CA SER A 650 27.10 -7.29 7.35
C SER A 650 28.49 -6.84 6.90
N MET A 651 28.53 -6.15 5.77
CA MET A 651 29.71 -5.52 5.23
C MET A 651 29.86 -4.07 5.72
N ASN A 652 31.07 -3.54 5.64
CA ASN A 652 31.31 -2.13 5.85
C ASN A 652 30.49 -1.31 4.83
N TRP A 653 29.97 -0.17 5.30
CA TRP A 653 29.33 0.79 4.43
C TRP A 653 30.37 1.38 3.47
N TRP A 654 30.01 1.50 2.19
CA TRP A 654 30.81 2.32 1.29
C TRP A 654 30.48 3.79 1.57
N PRO A 655 31.47 4.70 1.50
CA PRO A 655 31.18 6.13 1.55
C PRO A 655 30.23 6.49 0.40
N LYS A 656 29.17 7.25 0.69
CA LYS A 656 28.25 7.75 -0.35
C LYS A 656 29.06 8.52 -1.39
N LYS A 657 28.75 8.31 -2.68
CA LYS A 657 29.36 9.06 -3.78
C LYS A 657 29.16 10.56 -3.53
N THR A 658 30.21 11.29 -3.20
CA THR A 658 30.15 12.75 -3.12
C THR A 658 29.88 13.28 -4.52
N ALA A 659 28.84 14.11 -4.66
CA ALA A 659 28.56 14.79 -5.92
C ALA A 659 29.81 15.57 -6.34
N ALA A 660 30.35 15.22 -7.51
CA ALA A 660 31.49 15.80 -8.23
C ALA A 660 32.25 16.95 -7.54
N GLY A 661 33.46 16.64 -7.06
CA GLY A 661 34.50 17.62 -6.75
C GLY A 661 35.85 16.92 -6.64
N GLY A 662 36.73 17.14 -7.62
CA GLY A 662 38.01 16.42 -7.77
C GLY A 662 38.99 16.62 -6.63
N GLY A 663 38.87 15.81 -5.58
CA GLY A 663 39.86 15.61 -4.54
C GLY A 663 39.99 14.12 -4.26
N SER A 664 41.24 13.63 -4.19
CA SER A 664 41.56 12.23 -3.89
C SER A 664 40.81 11.72 -2.64
N PRO A 665 40.39 10.45 -2.61
CA PRO A 665 39.66 9.90 -1.46
C PRO A 665 40.64 9.75 -0.29
N GLU A 666 40.64 10.71 0.62
CA GLU A 666 41.10 10.45 1.99
C GLU A 666 40.02 9.63 2.69
N ALA A 667 40.43 8.45 3.16
CA ALA A 667 39.61 7.61 4.03
C ALA A 667 39.31 8.40 5.32
N SER A 668 38.12 9.00 5.40
CA SER A 668 37.60 9.55 6.64
C SER A 668 37.17 8.37 7.52
N PHE A 669 38.07 7.95 8.41
CA PHE A 669 37.72 7.19 9.60
C PHE A 669 36.89 8.10 10.52
N ALA A 670 35.60 8.23 10.24
CA ALA A 670 34.67 8.64 11.28
C ALA A 670 34.58 7.49 12.29
N ALA A 671 34.95 7.76 13.54
CA ALA A 671 34.69 6.86 14.65
C ALA A 671 33.22 6.40 14.61
N PRO A 672 32.92 5.13 14.99
CA PRO A 672 31.56 4.63 14.95
C PRO A 672 30.64 5.60 15.68
N PRO A 673 29.48 5.99 15.11
CA PRO A 673 28.51 6.76 15.87
C PRO A 673 28.21 5.96 17.13
N ALA A 674 28.33 6.62 18.29
CA ALA A 674 27.90 6.04 19.54
C ALA A 674 26.44 5.61 19.35
N ILE A 675 26.19 4.30 19.41
CA ILE A 675 24.84 3.76 19.52
C ILE A 675 24.26 4.43 20.77
N HIS A 676 23.35 5.38 20.55
CA HIS A 676 22.55 5.94 21.63
C HIS A 676 21.85 4.77 22.31
N ARG A 677 22.25 4.48 23.55
CA ARG A 677 21.44 3.66 24.46
C ARG A 677 20.18 4.48 24.75
N SER A 678 19.18 4.37 23.88
CA SER A 678 17.82 4.77 24.25
C SER A 678 17.29 3.73 25.24
N PRO A 679 16.89 4.13 26.46
CA PRO A 679 16.21 3.24 27.36
C PRO A 679 14.77 3.03 26.90
N ALA A 680 14.35 1.78 26.87
CA ALA A 680 12.97 1.31 26.96
C ALA A 680 11.90 2.16 26.22
N LEU A 681 11.62 1.77 24.98
CA LEU A 681 10.28 1.67 24.40
C LEU A 681 10.43 0.84 23.11
N ALA A 682 10.74 -0.45 23.29
CA ALA A 682 10.46 -1.43 22.26
C ALA A 682 8.94 -1.55 22.23
N ALA A 683 8.28 -0.83 21.32
CA ALA A 683 6.98 -1.27 20.85
C ALA A 683 7.20 -2.68 20.28
N GLU A 684 6.45 -3.64 20.79
CA GLU A 684 6.51 -5.05 20.43
C GLU A 684 6.15 -5.24 18.95
N GLN A 685 7.10 -5.01 18.04
CA GLN A 685 7.04 -5.64 16.73
C GLN A 685 7.33 -7.12 16.94
N ARG A 686 6.26 -7.91 17.06
CA ARG A 686 6.33 -9.37 16.93
C ARG A 686 6.92 -9.65 15.55
N MET A 687 8.18 -10.05 15.49
CA MET A 687 8.73 -10.68 14.30
C MET A 687 7.94 -11.98 14.08
N VAL A 688 6.98 -11.93 13.16
CA VAL A 688 6.28 -13.12 12.68
C VAL A 688 7.08 -13.63 11.48
N TRP A 689 8.09 -14.44 11.76
CA TRP A 689 8.66 -15.30 10.73
C TRP A 689 7.60 -16.38 10.43
N PRO A 690 7.16 -16.54 9.18
CA PRO A 690 6.05 -17.42 8.92
C PRO A 690 6.43 -18.89 9.22
N PRO A 691 5.53 -19.67 9.84
CA PRO A 691 5.76 -21.08 10.12
C PRO A 691 5.76 -21.90 8.82
N ARG A 692 6.64 -22.91 8.72
CA ARG A 692 6.69 -23.87 7.60
C ARG A 692 5.28 -24.41 7.28
N PRO A 693 4.89 -24.54 6.00
CA PRO A 693 3.93 -25.57 5.62
C PRO A 693 4.53 -26.95 5.92
N ALA A 694 3.73 -27.85 6.48
CA ALA A 694 4.19 -29.19 6.79
C ALA A 694 4.67 -29.90 5.50
N ILE A 695 5.92 -30.37 5.49
CA ILE A 695 6.45 -31.20 4.41
C ILE A 695 5.62 -32.49 4.37
N VAL A 696 4.77 -32.64 3.36
CA VAL A 696 4.17 -33.94 3.02
C VAL A 696 5.29 -34.76 2.39
N ARG A 697 5.74 -35.79 3.12
CA ARG A 697 6.73 -36.76 2.66
C ARG A 697 6.21 -37.65 1.54
#